data_AF-A0A534IEL5-F1
#
_entry.id   AF-A0A534IEL5-F1
#
_cell.length_a   1.000
_cell.length_b   1.000
_cell.length_c   1.000
_cell.angle_alpha   90.00
_cell.angle_beta   90.00
_cell.angle_gamma   90.00
#
_symmetry.space_group_name_H-M   'P 1'
#
loop_
_entity.id
_entity.type
_entity.pdbx_description
1 polymer ?
#
loop_
_entity_poly.entity_id
_entity_poly.type
_entity_poly.pdbx_seq_one_letter_code
_entity_poly.pdbx_strand_id
1 'polypeptide(L)'
;MSTRLRSLTFRLFVRLCAADILDSVYLGILARAPDSAGRDAYAEKLREASDLTNVLSEIIRSDEFREKSIAALAPELVRAAFQGVLERVPEPRALTFYAQSLAAKRDLGALLSEIIHSQEFREKSLVALAPQLVRAAFLGTFEREPEAEELTFYAQSLVARKDLGRLLTEILDSQEFRERALVALAPQLVRATYQGLLEREPEPEALASYAQSLAAKKDVSALISEILRSEEFREKSLAALAPQLVQATYRGLLGREPEAQALASLAQNVAAGKDLAALLSDTIHSDEFRERSLAALAPRLVRAAYQGLLEREPEPEALASYVQSLAAKKDVSALLNEILWSQEFREKSLAALAPQLVQATYQGLLERAPEPEALTSYSQGLAAGRNLGALLSEITHSQEFHEKTLAALAPELVRAAFQGILEREPEPKALASCAESLTARKDLGGLLRELVHSEEFRRKSLAALAPELVRAAFQGVLEREPEPTALASYAESLAAKSNLGGLLTELVHSEEFRGKSLTALAPELVRAAFQGVLDREPEPKALASYAESLAAKKDLGALLRELIRSKEFAAKHWSRARHRWPHPSATYDSPAVIFLHAQKTAGTSVQNMLRAVYDPREVFSEHTDSLHLRSPAELAQYRVFAGHFNYDSVDYIHRRKVSVFTFVREPRKRLLSLYHFWRAHEPGHPSYHPGMAAANDMEMRDFFAKADNSGEPTLWNHMTWVIMGDRQWRAWRAELAAARNAASTGAVLSTRICPAVRERLGGFLFVGIQEDFQRSAGVLFQILNRPTPDVQHDHSLEELIRVQRSFKKEMPMQRVTPEVTAALDRLVQIDDIIYGEAKALYEGFLKQYPERARTGGNLSRMPATNGRKRRTRRPAMARE
;
A
#
# COMPACT_ATOMS: atom_id res chain seq x y z
N MET A 1 7.45 -22.20 44.26
CA MET A 1 7.84 -23.00 43.07
C MET A 1 7.92 -22.06 41.89
N SER A 2 9.10 -22.00 41.26
CA SER A 2 9.49 -21.00 40.25
C SER A 2 8.55 -20.98 39.03
N THR A 3 8.19 -19.78 38.58
CA THR A 3 7.52 -19.43 37.32
C THR A 3 8.06 -20.21 36.10
N ARG A 4 9.32 -20.65 36.13
CA ARG A 4 9.94 -21.49 35.09
C ARG A 4 9.33 -22.90 34.95
N LEU A 5 8.93 -23.54 36.05
CA LEU A 5 8.34 -24.88 35.99
C LEU A 5 6.93 -24.86 35.36
N ARG A 6 6.13 -23.83 35.69
CA ARG A 6 4.81 -23.60 35.06
C ARG A 6 4.92 -23.34 33.55
N SER A 7 5.96 -22.62 33.13
CA SER A 7 6.27 -22.37 31.71
C SER A 7 6.65 -23.65 30.94
N LEU A 8 7.41 -24.56 31.55
CA LEU A 8 7.83 -25.80 30.90
C LEU A 8 6.68 -26.81 30.75
N THR A 9 5.88 -26.98 31.80
CA THR A 9 4.68 -27.85 31.75
C THR A 9 3.67 -27.34 30.74
N PHE A 10 3.56 -26.02 30.58
CA PHE A 10 2.66 -25.42 29.60
C PHE A 10 3.14 -25.62 28.16
N ARG A 11 4.44 -25.40 27.87
CA ARG A 11 4.99 -25.69 26.53
C ARG A 11 4.80 -27.16 26.16
N LEU A 12 4.99 -28.06 27.12
CA LEU A 12 4.73 -29.48 26.91
C LEU A 12 3.24 -29.75 26.61
N PHE A 13 2.32 -29.13 27.36
CA PHE A 13 0.88 -29.22 27.10
C PHE A 13 0.51 -28.74 25.68
N VAL A 14 1.01 -27.57 25.24
CA VAL A 14 0.73 -27.05 23.89
C VAL A 14 1.25 -27.98 22.81
N ARG A 15 2.44 -28.60 23.00
CA ARG A 15 2.98 -29.58 22.04
C ARG A 15 2.12 -30.83 21.94
N LEU A 16 1.63 -31.33 23.08
CA LEU A 16 0.86 -32.57 23.14
C LEU A 16 -0.57 -32.39 22.62
N CYS A 17 -1.20 -31.25 22.91
CA CYS A 17 -2.57 -30.95 22.50
C CYS A 17 -2.65 -30.11 21.22
N ALA A 18 -1.57 -30.01 20.44
CA ALA A 18 -1.48 -29.08 19.29
C ALA A 18 -2.61 -29.28 18.27
N ALA A 19 -2.97 -30.54 17.99
CA ALA A 19 -4.01 -30.88 17.04
C ALA A 19 -5.41 -30.51 17.56
N ASP A 20 -5.69 -30.77 18.84
CA ASP A 20 -6.99 -30.44 19.44
C ASP A 20 -7.17 -28.93 19.61
N ILE A 21 -6.09 -28.21 19.96
CA ILE A 21 -6.10 -26.74 20.02
C ILE A 21 -6.45 -26.16 18.64
N LEU A 22 -5.88 -26.72 17.56
CA LEU A 22 -6.18 -26.27 16.20
C LEU A 22 -7.63 -26.58 15.81
N ASP A 23 -8.12 -27.78 16.08
CA ASP A 23 -9.51 -28.16 15.80
C ASP A 23 -10.48 -27.20 16.49
N SER A 24 -10.29 -26.94 17.79
CA SER A 24 -11.09 -26.02 18.58
C SER A 24 -11.05 -24.58 18.06
N VAL A 25 -9.88 -24.11 17.61
CA VAL A 25 -9.72 -22.75 17.06
C VAL A 25 -10.38 -22.62 15.69
N TYR A 26 -10.22 -23.61 14.80
CA TYR A 26 -10.85 -23.63 13.49
C TYR A 26 -12.38 -23.71 13.61
N LEU A 27 -12.88 -24.57 14.50
CA LEU A 27 -14.31 -24.61 14.83
C LEU A 27 -14.79 -23.28 15.42
N GLY A 28 -14.03 -22.69 16.34
CA GLY A 28 -14.43 -21.45 17.00
C GLY A 28 -14.40 -20.21 16.13
N ILE A 29 -13.45 -20.08 15.20
CA ILE A 29 -13.28 -18.85 14.41
C ILE A 29 -13.78 -19.03 12.98
N LEU A 30 -13.47 -20.17 12.37
CA LEU A 30 -13.81 -20.46 10.99
C LEU A 30 -15.10 -21.29 10.86
N ALA A 31 -15.64 -21.82 11.96
CA ALA A 31 -16.88 -22.63 11.99
C ALA A 31 -16.80 -23.89 11.11
N ARG A 32 -15.60 -24.45 10.96
CA ARG A 32 -15.35 -25.72 10.28
C ARG A 32 -14.14 -26.42 10.89
N ALA A 33 -13.97 -27.71 10.63
CA ALA A 33 -12.73 -28.41 10.96
C ALA A 33 -11.59 -28.02 9.98
N PRO A 34 -10.32 -28.04 10.42
CA PRO A 34 -9.18 -27.91 9.53
C PRO A 34 -9.09 -29.12 8.59
N ASP A 35 -8.53 -28.92 7.39
CA ASP A 35 -8.20 -30.04 6.50
C ASP A 35 -6.99 -30.81 7.03
N SER A 36 -6.79 -32.06 6.59
CA SER A 36 -5.71 -32.90 7.13
C SER A 36 -4.32 -32.30 6.89
N ALA A 37 -4.09 -31.74 5.70
CA ALA A 37 -2.81 -31.12 5.35
C ALA A 37 -2.51 -29.85 6.17
N GLY A 38 -3.50 -28.96 6.34
CA GLY A 38 -3.35 -27.74 7.14
C GLY A 38 -3.25 -28.06 8.63
N ARG A 39 -4.05 -29.01 9.13
CA ARG A 39 -3.97 -29.51 10.50
C ARG A 39 -2.56 -30.01 10.82
N ASP A 40 -1.99 -30.85 9.97
CA ASP A 40 -0.65 -31.42 10.21
C ASP A 40 0.44 -30.35 10.13
N ALA A 41 0.38 -29.44 9.14
CA ALA A 41 1.36 -28.37 8.96
C ALA A 41 1.37 -27.39 10.15
N TYR A 42 0.20 -26.94 10.60
CA TYR A 42 0.11 -26.04 11.75
C TYR A 42 0.40 -26.77 13.07
N ALA A 43 0.03 -28.06 13.19
CA ALA A 43 0.34 -28.86 14.38
C ALA A 43 1.84 -29.08 14.53
N GLU A 44 2.56 -29.35 13.44
CA GLU A 44 4.03 -29.43 13.44
C GLU A 44 4.67 -28.10 13.85
N LYS A 45 4.22 -26.97 13.26
CA LYS A 45 4.68 -25.63 13.68
C LYS A 45 4.46 -25.39 15.19
N LEU A 46 3.30 -25.77 15.72
CA LEU A 46 2.98 -25.68 17.16
C LEU A 46 3.85 -26.62 18.01
N ARG A 47 4.15 -27.84 17.53
CA ARG A 47 5.03 -28.80 18.21
C ARG A 47 6.47 -28.31 18.29
N GLU A 48 7.00 -27.75 17.20
CA GLU A 48 8.37 -27.27 17.13
C GLU A 48 8.57 -25.98 17.94
N ALA A 49 7.80 -24.94 17.63
CA ALA A 49 7.99 -23.60 18.18
C ALA A 49 7.27 -23.39 19.53
N SER A 50 6.18 -24.14 19.79
CA SER A 50 5.28 -23.91 20.95
C SER A 50 4.75 -22.47 21.04
N ASP A 51 4.70 -21.79 19.89
CA ASP A 51 4.27 -20.40 19.77
C ASP A 51 2.84 -20.34 19.23
N LEU A 52 1.91 -20.49 20.17
CA LEU A 52 0.47 -20.42 19.89
C LEU A 52 0.08 -19.05 19.32
N THR A 53 0.66 -17.96 19.82
CA THR A 53 0.29 -16.60 19.41
C THR A 53 0.59 -16.34 17.95
N ASN A 54 1.73 -16.82 17.44
CA ASN A 54 2.09 -16.66 16.03
C ASN A 54 1.16 -17.46 15.10
N VAL A 55 0.88 -18.72 15.41
CA VAL A 55 -0.01 -19.56 14.58
C VAL A 55 -1.43 -19.00 14.54
N LEU A 56 -1.96 -18.55 15.68
CA LEU A 56 -3.26 -17.89 15.72
C LEU A 56 -3.27 -16.59 14.91
N SER A 57 -2.17 -15.84 14.97
CA SER A 57 -2.03 -14.60 14.21
C SER A 57 -1.95 -14.85 12.69
N GLU A 58 -1.39 -15.97 12.24
CA GLU A 58 -1.43 -16.39 10.83
C GLU A 58 -2.88 -16.71 10.39
N ILE A 59 -3.63 -17.46 11.20
CA ILE A 59 -5.03 -17.82 10.89
C ILE A 59 -5.92 -16.56 10.80
N ILE A 60 -5.75 -15.60 11.71
CA ILE A 60 -6.50 -14.33 11.71
C ILE A 60 -6.14 -13.45 10.50
N ARG A 61 -4.92 -13.58 9.96
CA ARG A 61 -4.48 -12.86 8.75
C ARG A 61 -4.80 -13.61 7.44
N SER A 62 -5.38 -14.79 7.52
CA SER A 62 -5.72 -15.59 6.35
C SER A 62 -6.84 -14.96 5.51
N ASP A 63 -6.81 -15.24 4.21
CA ASP A 63 -7.88 -14.84 3.29
C ASP A 63 -9.23 -15.43 3.68
N GLU A 64 -9.23 -16.63 4.25
CA GLU A 64 -10.45 -17.29 4.70
C GLU A 64 -11.15 -16.54 5.84
N PHE A 65 -10.40 -16.06 6.82
CA PHE A 65 -10.96 -15.24 7.90
C PHE A 65 -11.53 -13.93 7.34
N ARG A 66 -10.85 -13.32 6.38
CA ARG A 66 -11.28 -12.08 5.71
C ARG A 66 -12.57 -12.29 4.93
N GLU A 67 -12.64 -13.33 4.12
CA GLU A 67 -13.82 -13.75 3.36
C GLU A 67 -15.05 -13.98 4.25
N LYS A 68 -14.87 -14.67 5.37
CA LYS A 68 -15.93 -14.87 6.37
C LYS A 68 -16.35 -13.55 7.01
N SER A 69 -15.39 -12.66 7.29
CA SER A 69 -15.66 -11.33 7.83
C SER A 69 -16.48 -10.47 6.86
N ILE A 70 -16.19 -10.54 5.55
CA ILE A 70 -16.94 -9.85 4.50
C ILE A 70 -18.39 -10.37 4.44
N ALA A 71 -18.58 -11.69 4.50
CA ALA A 71 -19.91 -12.29 4.49
C ALA A 71 -20.73 -11.89 5.73
N ALA A 72 -20.10 -11.86 6.91
CA ALA A 72 -20.76 -11.48 8.16
C ALA A 72 -21.16 -9.99 8.20
N LEU A 73 -20.35 -9.11 7.59
CA LEU A 73 -20.57 -7.66 7.54
C LEU A 73 -21.27 -7.21 6.24
N ALA A 74 -21.80 -8.14 5.45
CA ALA A 74 -22.35 -7.83 4.13
C ALA A 74 -23.45 -6.74 4.17
N PRO A 75 -24.40 -6.73 5.12
CA PRO A 75 -25.41 -5.67 5.22
C PRO A 75 -24.80 -4.30 5.50
N GLU A 76 -23.85 -4.21 6.44
CA GLU A 76 -23.15 -2.96 6.76
C GLU A 76 -22.39 -2.43 5.55
N LEU A 77 -21.59 -3.30 4.90
CA LEU A 77 -20.78 -2.96 3.74
C LEU A 77 -21.62 -2.49 2.55
N VAL A 78 -22.79 -3.10 2.31
CA VAL A 78 -23.72 -2.67 1.27
C VAL A 78 -24.30 -1.29 1.59
N ARG A 79 -24.73 -1.03 2.83
CA ARG A 79 -25.22 0.31 3.21
C ARG A 79 -24.15 1.36 3.01
N ALA A 80 -22.93 1.05 3.43
CA ALA A 80 -21.76 1.89 3.27
C ALA A 80 -21.44 2.18 1.80
N ALA A 81 -21.46 1.15 0.94
CA ALA A 81 -21.24 1.27 -0.51
C ALA A 81 -22.28 2.19 -1.18
N PHE A 82 -23.56 2.01 -0.85
CA PHE A 82 -24.64 2.85 -1.35
C PHE A 82 -24.55 4.29 -0.82
N GLN A 83 -24.26 4.48 0.46
CA GLN A 83 -24.12 5.80 1.06
C GLN A 83 -22.92 6.55 0.49
N GLY A 84 -21.81 5.85 0.22
CA GLY A 84 -20.64 6.48 -0.37
C GLY A 84 -20.81 6.80 -1.85
N VAL A 85 -21.15 5.80 -2.67
CA VAL A 85 -21.15 5.94 -4.14
C VAL A 85 -22.39 6.70 -4.62
N LEU A 86 -23.56 6.42 -4.03
CA LEU A 86 -24.85 6.97 -4.44
C LEU A 86 -25.40 8.02 -3.47
N GLU A 87 -24.71 8.34 -2.37
CA GLU A 87 -25.16 9.33 -1.35
C GLU A 87 -26.53 9.04 -0.74
N ARG A 88 -26.93 7.76 -0.71
CA ARG A 88 -28.21 7.36 -0.10
C ARG A 88 -28.12 6.02 0.60
N VAL A 89 -29.11 5.76 1.46
CA VAL A 89 -29.32 4.45 2.07
C VAL A 89 -30.02 3.52 1.06
N PRO A 90 -29.59 2.25 0.95
CA PRO A 90 -30.26 1.28 0.08
C PRO A 90 -31.66 0.94 0.61
N GLU A 91 -32.60 0.72 -0.30
CA GLU A 91 -33.92 0.21 0.07
C GLU A 91 -33.82 -1.19 0.69
N PRO A 92 -34.74 -1.60 1.59
CA PRO A 92 -34.66 -2.89 2.29
C PRO A 92 -34.53 -4.11 1.36
N ARG A 93 -35.21 -4.10 0.21
CA ARG A 93 -35.12 -5.17 -0.80
C ARG A 93 -33.77 -5.20 -1.49
N ALA A 94 -33.27 -4.03 -1.91
CA ALA A 94 -31.95 -3.89 -2.51
C ALA A 94 -30.85 -4.29 -1.52
N LEU A 95 -30.93 -3.84 -0.27
CA LEU A 95 -30.00 -4.22 0.79
C LEU A 95 -29.95 -5.74 0.96
N THR A 96 -31.10 -6.40 1.02
CA THR A 96 -31.18 -7.86 1.15
C THR A 96 -30.54 -8.57 -0.04
N PHE A 97 -30.87 -8.15 -1.26
CA PHE A 97 -30.34 -8.72 -2.49
C PHE A 97 -28.82 -8.58 -2.59
N TYR A 98 -28.30 -7.37 -2.43
CA TYR A 98 -26.87 -7.10 -2.53
C TYR A 98 -26.09 -7.70 -1.36
N ALA A 99 -26.65 -7.75 -0.14
CA ALA A 99 -26.00 -8.41 0.98
C ALA A 99 -25.92 -9.93 0.79
N GLN A 100 -26.96 -10.56 0.25
CA GLN A 100 -26.92 -11.99 -0.11
C GLN A 100 -25.90 -12.27 -1.23
N SER A 101 -25.87 -11.42 -2.27
CA SER A 101 -24.90 -11.51 -3.36
C SER A 101 -23.46 -11.37 -2.84
N LEU A 102 -23.21 -10.38 -1.97
CA LEU A 102 -21.90 -10.15 -1.35
C LEU A 102 -21.50 -11.28 -0.41
N ALA A 103 -22.42 -11.81 0.40
CA ALA A 103 -22.14 -12.94 1.27
C ALA A 103 -21.82 -14.24 0.50
N ALA A 104 -22.45 -14.44 -0.66
CA ALA A 104 -22.21 -15.59 -1.53
C ALA A 104 -20.90 -15.46 -2.33
N LYS A 105 -20.69 -14.33 -2.98
CA LYS A 105 -19.51 -14.09 -3.85
C LYS A 105 -18.25 -13.73 -3.05
N ARG A 106 -18.42 -13.19 -1.83
CA ARG A 106 -17.35 -12.71 -0.94
C ARG A 106 -16.39 -11.70 -1.59
N ASP A 107 -16.89 -10.99 -2.60
CA ASP A 107 -16.13 -10.04 -3.41
C ASP A 107 -16.79 -8.66 -3.35
N LEU A 108 -16.23 -7.79 -2.52
CA LEU A 108 -16.67 -6.40 -2.39
C LEU A 108 -16.33 -5.57 -3.64
N GLY A 109 -15.25 -5.92 -4.36
CA GLY A 109 -14.86 -5.25 -5.59
C GLY A 109 -15.89 -5.47 -6.69
N ALA A 110 -16.40 -6.70 -6.82
CA ALA A 110 -17.46 -7.03 -7.75
C ALA A 110 -18.75 -6.25 -7.47
N LEU A 111 -19.17 -6.14 -6.20
CA LEU A 111 -20.36 -5.38 -5.80
C LEU A 111 -20.24 -3.90 -6.20
N LEU A 112 -19.11 -3.27 -5.87
CA LEU A 112 -18.90 -1.85 -6.15
C LEU A 112 -18.76 -1.58 -7.66
N SER A 113 -18.15 -2.51 -8.40
CA SER A 113 -18.16 -2.48 -9.86
C SER A 113 -19.60 -2.52 -10.40
N GLU A 114 -20.46 -3.38 -9.87
CA GLU A 114 -21.87 -3.47 -10.26
C GLU A 114 -22.63 -2.15 -9.99
N ILE A 115 -22.36 -1.51 -8.85
CA ILE A 115 -22.96 -0.20 -8.50
C ILE A 115 -22.49 0.91 -9.46
N ILE A 116 -21.23 0.92 -9.88
CA ILE A 116 -20.69 1.96 -10.78
C ILE A 116 -21.21 1.82 -12.21
N HIS A 117 -21.43 0.59 -12.68
CA HIS A 117 -22.02 0.34 -14.00
C HIS A 117 -23.56 0.49 -13.98
N SER A 118 -24.15 0.76 -12.81
CA SER A 118 -25.59 0.94 -12.69
C SER A 118 -26.08 2.17 -13.45
N GLN A 119 -27.36 2.16 -13.82
CA GLN A 119 -28.01 3.34 -14.40
C GLN A 119 -27.99 4.52 -13.41
N GLU A 120 -28.13 4.24 -12.12
CA GLU A 120 -28.22 5.27 -11.09
C GLU A 120 -26.91 6.06 -10.90
N PHE A 121 -25.77 5.37 -10.91
CA PHE A 121 -24.47 6.04 -10.87
C PHE A 121 -24.25 6.91 -12.12
N ARG A 122 -24.71 6.46 -13.29
CA ARG A 122 -24.68 7.24 -14.53
C ARG A 122 -25.52 8.51 -14.44
N GLU A 123 -26.73 8.42 -13.87
CA GLU A 123 -27.59 9.59 -13.67
C GLU A 123 -26.96 10.60 -12.69
N LYS A 124 -26.33 10.14 -11.61
CA LYS A 124 -25.57 11.01 -10.70
C LYS A 124 -24.37 11.66 -11.38
N SER A 125 -23.64 10.90 -12.19
CA SER A 125 -22.51 11.39 -12.97
C SER A 125 -22.94 12.49 -13.97
N LEU A 126 -24.14 12.35 -14.56
CA LEU A 126 -24.73 13.36 -15.41
C LEU A 126 -24.98 14.68 -14.65
N VAL A 127 -25.39 14.63 -13.38
CA VAL A 127 -25.55 15.84 -12.54
C VAL A 127 -24.22 16.56 -12.34
N ALA A 128 -23.15 15.81 -12.03
CA ALA A 128 -21.83 16.38 -11.84
C ALA A 128 -21.25 17.00 -13.13
N LEU A 129 -21.52 16.40 -14.29
CA LEU A 129 -21.00 16.83 -15.58
C LEU A 129 -21.91 17.80 -16.34
N ALA A 130 -23.15 18.02 -15.87
CA ALA A 130 -24.12 18.91 -16.51
C ALA A 130 -23.57 20.33 -16.80
N PRO A 131 -22.81 20.99 -15.90
CA PRO A 131 -22.23 22.29 -16.20
C PRO A 131 -21.21 22.25 -17.36
N GLN A 132 -20.40 21.20 -17.46
CA GLN A 132 -19.41 21.05 -18.53
C GLN A 132 -20.08 20.81 -19.87
N LEU A 133 -21.15 20.01 -19.86
CA LEU A 133 -22.01 19.76 -21.01
C LEU A 133 -22.69 21.04 -21.53
N VAL A 134 -23.20 21.88 -20.64
CA VAL A 134 -23.79 23.18 -21.01
C VAL A 134 -22.72 24.12 -21.57
N ARG A 135 -21.54 24.18 -20.97
CA ARG A 135 -20.40 24.96 -21.50
C ARG A 135 -20.01 24.50 -22.90
N ALA A 136 -19.94 23.19 -23.13
CA ALA A 136 -19.65 22.62 -24.44
C ALA A 136 -20.72 23.00 -25.48
N ALA A 137 -22.00 22.90 -25.12
CA ALA A 137 -23.09 23.33 -25.99
C ALA A 137 -22.97 24.81 -26.36
N PHE A 138 -22.73 25.69 -25.37
CA PHE A 138 -22.58 27.14 -25.60
C PHE A 138 -21.35 27.49 -26.45
N LEU A 139 -20.21 26.83 -26.23
CA LEU A 139 -19.03 27.03 -27.07
C LEU A 139 -19.28 26.56 -28.51
N GLY A 140 -19.99 25.46 -28.69
CA GLY A 140 -20.33 24.93 -30.01
C GLY A 140 -21.41 25.72 -30.76
N THR A 141 -22.34 26.39 -30.07
CA THR A 141 -23.42 27.18 -30.69
C THR A 141 -23.11 28.67 -30.80
N PHE A 142 -22.45 29.24 -29.79
CA PHE A 142 -22.27 30.68 -29.65
C PHE A 142 -20.80 31.12 -29.65
N GLU A 143 -19.85 30.19 -29.62
CA GLU A 143 -18.41 30.49 -29.49
C GLU A 143 -18.09 31.36 -28.26
N ARG A 144 -18.90 31.25 -27.19
CA ARG A 144 -18.70 31.93 -25.90
C ARG A 144 -18.98 31.00 -24.73
N GLU A 145 -18.49 31.36 -23.54
CA GLU A 145 -18.92 30.70 -22.31
C GLU A 145 -20.31 31.20 -21.86
N PRO A 146 -21.14 30.33 -21.25
CA PRO A 146 -22.40 30.72 -20.61
C PRO A 146 -22.15 31.58 -19.37
N GLU A 147 -23.03 32.54 -19.11
CA GLU A 147 -23.04 33.28 -17.85
C GLU A 147 -23.48 32.36 -16.68
N ALA A 148 -23.21 32.77 -15.44
CA ALA A 148 -23.46 31.92 -14.27
C ALA A 148 -24.96 31.54 -14.10
N GLU A 149 -25.86 32.46 -14.40
CA GLU A 149 -27.31 32.24 -14.34
C GLU A 149 -27.77 31.28 -15.44
N GLU A 150 -27.27 31.46 -16.67
CA GLU A 150 -27.54 30.59 -17.82
C GLU A 150 -27.03 29.16 -17.56
N LEU A 151 -25.79 29.05 -17.10
CA LEU A 151 -25.16 27.78 -16.75
C LEU A 151 -26.00 27.00 -15.74
N THR A 152 -26.50 27.69 -14.71
CA THR A 152 -27.33 27.09 -13.66
C THR A 152 -28.69 26.65 -14.22
N PHE A 153 -29.37 27.52 -14.96
CA PHE A 153 -30.69 27.25 -15.55
C PHE A 153 -30.65 26.05 -16.49
N TYR A 154 -29.70 26.05 -17.45
CA TYR A 154 -29.58 24.99 -18.43
C TYR A 154 -29.06 23.68 -17.84
N ALA A 155 -28.16 23.73 -16.84
CA ALA A 155 -27.72 22.53 -16.13
C ALA A 155 -28.88 21.88 -15.35
N GLN A 156 -29.74 22.68 -14.70
CA GLN A 156 -30.93 22.18 -14.02
C GLN A 156 -31.94 21.58 -15.00
N SER A 157 -32.19 22.24 -16.14
CA SER A 157 -33.06 21.71 -17.21
C SER A 157 -32.56 20.35 -17.71
N LEU A 158 -31.24 20.24 -17.95
CA LEU A 158 -30.58 19.01 -18.40
C LEU A 158 -30.74 17.87 -17.38
N VAL A 159 -30.48 18.15 -16.09
CA VAL A 159 -30.62 17.15 -15.01
C VAL A 159 -32.06 16.70 -14.82
N ALA A 160 -33.02 17.63 -14.85
CA ALA A 160 -34.43 17.32 -14.64
C ALA A 160 -35.02 16.46 -15.76
N ARG A 161 -34.62 16.73 -17.01
CA ARG A 161 -35.20 16.09 -18.19
C ARG A 161 -34.39 14.93 -18.73
N LYS A 162 -33.12 14.79 -18.32
CA LYS A 162 -32.19 13.74 -18.75
C LYS A 162 -32.05 13.64 -20.27
N ASP A 163 -32.24 14.76 -20.99
CA ASP A 163 -32.23 14.84 -22.45
C ASP A 163 -31.52 16.12 -22.92
N LEU A 164 -30.31 15.94 -23.45
CA LEU A 164 -29.49 17.03 -23.97
C LEU A 164 -29.89 17.48 -25.38
N GLY A 165 -30.58 16.63 -26.14
CA GLY A 165 -31.19 17.03 -27.41
C GLY A 165 -32.22 18.11 -27.23
N ARG A 166 -32.99 17.99 -26.16
CA ARG A 166 -33.96 19.00 -25.76
C ARG A 166 -33.30 20.27 -25.25
N LEU A 167 -32.17 20.17 -24.53
CA LEU A 167 -31.36 21.32 -24.15
C LEU A 167 -30.93 22.13 -25.39
N LEU A 168 -30.41 21.45 -26.42
CA LEU A 168 -30.00 22.13 -27.66
C LEU A 168 -31.19 22.72 -28.42
N THR A 169 -32.34 22.05 -28.40
CA THR A 169 -33.57 22.61 -28.97
C THR A 169 -33.95 23.91 -28.26
N GLU A 170 -33.84 23.96 -26.92
CA GLU A 170 -34.06 25.18 -26.13
C GLU A 170 -33.03 26.28 -26.45
N ILE A 171 -31.77 25.91 -26.66
CA ILE A 171 -30.71 26.85 -27.07
C ILE A 171 -30.96 27.38 -28.49
N LEU A 172 -31.32 26.54 -29.45
CA LEU A 172 -31.62 26.95 -30.83
C LEU A 172 -32.94 27.73 -30.95
N ASP A 173 -33.87 27.48 -30.03
CA ASP A 173 -35.10 28.25 -29.89
C ASP A 173 -34.93 29.55 -29.10
N SER A 174 -33.75 29.78 -28.53
CA SER A 174 -33.46 31.02 -27.81
C SER A 174 -33.43 32.23 -28.73
N GLN A 175 -33.82 33.38 -28.18
CA GLN A 175 -33.72 34.66 -28.87
C GLN A 175 -32.26 34.99 -29.21
N GLU A 176 -31.31 34.69 -28.32
CA GLU A 176 -29.89 34.97 -28.53
C GLU A 176 -29.33 34.24 -29.76
N PHE A 177 -29.63 32.96 -29.93
CA PHE A 177 -29.18 32.18 -31.08
C PHE A 177 -29.63 32.80 -32.39
N ARG A 178 -30.86 33.29 -32.41
CA ARG A 178 -31.49 33.85 -33.61
C ARG A 178 -30.98 35.24 -33.92
N GLU A 179 -30.73 36.07 -32.90
CA GLU A 179 -30.05 37.34 -33.07
C GLU A 179 -28.63 37.16 -33.61
N ARG A 180 -27.90 36.16 -33.13
CA ARG A 180 -26.53 35.88 -33.57
C ARG A 180 -26.49 35.27 -34.97
N ALA A 181 -27.41 34.35 -35.29
CA ALA A 181 -27.61 33.82 -36.64
C ALA A 181 -27.97 34.95 -37.62
N LEU A 182 -28.80 35.92 -37.19
CA LEU A 182 -29.13 37.10 -37.99
C LEU A 182 -27.92 38.00 -38.23
N VAL A 183 -27.04 38.19 -37.24
CA VAL A 183 -25.77 38.91 -37.41
C VAL A 183 -24.84 38.19 -38.38
N ALA A 184 -24.70 36.87 -38.26
CA ALA A 184 -23.84 36.06 -39.14
C ALA A 184 -24.35 36.06 -40.59
N LEU A 185 -25.67 36.02 -40.77
CA LEU A 185 -26.33 36.04 -42.08
C LEU A 185 -26.58 37.46 -42.59
N ALA A 186 -26.21 38.50 -41.84
CA ALA A 186 -26.47 39.90 -42.21
C ALA A 186 -25.95 40.26 -43.62
N PRO A 187 -24.74 39.86 -44.05
CA PRO A 187 -24.27 40.13 -45.40
C PRO A 187 -25.10 39.41 -46.48
N GLN A 188 -25.54 38.17 -46.22
CA GLN A 188 -26.35 37.39 -47.16
C GLN A 188 -27.76 37.95 -47.27
N LEU A 189 -28.34 38.38 -46.15
CA LEU A 189 -29.62 39.07 -46.08
C LEU A 189 -29.57 40.42 -46.81
N VAL A 190 -28.50 41.21 -46.62
CA VAL A 190 -28.31 42.47 -47.35
C VAL A 190 -28.19 42.21 -48.85
N ARG A 191 -27.41 41.21 -49.28
CA ARG A 191 -27.31 40.81 -50.70
C ARG A 191 -28.63 40.37 -51.27
N ALA A 192 -29.37 39.51 -50.57
CA ALA A 192 -30.70 39.07 -50.99
C ALA A 192 -31.69 40.23 -51.09
N THR A 193 -31.64 41.16 -50.12
CA THR A 193 -32.49 42.35 -50.11
C THR A 193 -32.15 43.30 -51.26
N TYR A 194 -30.86 43.50 -51.54
CA TYR A 194 -30.39 44.27 -52.70
C TYR A 194 -30.77 43.61 -54.02
N GLN A 195 -30.61 42.30 -54.15
CA GLN A 195 -30.99 41.59 -55.36
C GLN A 195 -32.52 41.58 -55.57
N GLY A 196 -33.30 41.52 -54.49
CA GLY A 196 -34.77 41.58 -54.55
C GLY A 196 -35.35 42.96 -54.83
N LEU A 197 -34.77 44.03 -54.25
CA LEU A 197 -35.25 45.41 -54.40
C LEU A 197 -34.60 46.16 -55.56
N LEU A 198 -33.32 45.90 -55.82
CA LEU A 198 -32.48 46.67 -56.75
C LEU A 198 -31.90 45.82 -57.89
N GLU A 199 -32.23 44.51 -57.98
CA GLU A 199 -31.80 43.59 -59.06
C GLU A 199 -30.29 43.66 -59.39
N ARG A 200 -29.47 43.94 -58.38
CA ARG A 200 -28.01 43.98 -58.49
C ARG A 200 -27.38 43.60 -57.16
N GLU A 201 -26.10 43.25 -57.19
CA GLU A 201 -25.34 43.06 -55.96
C GLU A 201 -24.98 44.43 -55.33
N PRO A 202 -24.99 44.51 -53.98
CA PRO A 202 -24.51 45.69 -53.27
C PRO A 202 -23.01 45.87 -53.48
N GLU A 203 -22.56 47.13 -53.57
CA GLU A 203 -21.13 47.43 -53.55
C GLU A 203 -20.50 47.02 -52.21
N PRO A 204 -19.19 46.70 -52.16
CA PRO A 204 -18.54 46.19 -50.95
C PRO A 204 -18.70 47.12 -49.74
N GLU A 205 -18.63 48.44 -49.95
CA GLU A 205 -18.78 49.45 -48.89
C GLU A 205 -20.21 49.54 -48.38
N ALA A 206 -21.20 49.52 -49.28
CA ALA A 206 -22.61 49.48 -48.94
C ALA A 206 -22.98 48.19 -48.20
N LEU A 207 -22.49 47.04 -48.69
CA LEU A 207 -22.68 45.74 -48.05
C LEU A 207 -22.14 45.74 -46.61
N ALA A 208 -20.93 46.25 -46.40
CA ALA A 208 -20.32 46.34 -45.07
C ALA A 208 -21.11 47.28 -44.15
N SER A 209 -21.50 48.47 -44.64
CA SER A 209 -22.26 49.46 -43.87
C SER A 209 -23.64 48.94 -43.45
N TYR A 210 -24.39 48.38 -44.39
CA TYR A 210 -25.73 47.84 -44.12
C TYR A 210 -25.69 46.57 -43.28
N ALA A 211 -24.70 45.69 -43.48
CA ALA A 211 -24.52 44.53 -42.62
C ALA A 211 -24.16 44.94 -41.18
N GLN A 212 -23.34 45.99 -41.01
CA GLN A 212 -23.01 46.53 -39.69
C GLN A 212 -24.21 47.22 -39.03
N SER A 213 -25.01 47.97 -39.78
CA SER A 213 -26.28 48.57 -39.30
C SER A 213 -27.25 47.47 -38.85
N LEU A 214 -27.41 46.41 -39.65
CA LEU A 214 -28.27 45.28 -39.32
C LEU A 214 -27.77 44.52 -38.09
N ALA A 215 -26.45 44.31 -37.97
CA ALA A 215 -25.85 43.66 -36.81
C ALA A 215 -26.00 44.49 -35.52
N ALA A 216 -25.95 45.82 -35.63
CA ALA A 216 -26.09 46.73 -34.48
C ALA A 216 -27.55 46.91 -34.04
N LYS A 217 -28.46 47.09 -34.99
CA LYS A 217 -29.89 47.34 -34.70
C LYS A 217 -30.68 46.06 -34.47
N LYS A 218 -30.17 44.91 -34.95
CA LYS A 218 -30.84 43.59 -34.94
C LYS A 218 -32.27 43.65 -35.47
N ASP A 219 -32.53 44.60 -36.37
CA ASP A 219 -33.86 44.90 -36.91
C ASP A 219 -33.79 44.98 -38.44
N VAL A 220 -34.38 43.99 -39.09
CA VAL A 220 -34.42 43.91 -40.55
C VAL A 220 -35.43 44.91 -41.15
N SER A 221 -36.43 45.34 -40.37
CA SER A 221 -37.35 46.40 -40.78
C SER A 221 -36.62 47.72 -40.96
N ALA A 222 -35.71 48.02 -40.04
CA ALA A 222 -34.86 49.20 -40.11
C ALA A 222 -33.96 49.15 -41.36
N LEU A 223 -33.35 47.99 -41.66
CA LEU A 223 -32.53 47.81 -42.86
C LEU A 223 -33.34 48.00 -44.16
N ILE A 224 -34.47 47.33 -44.29
CA ILE A 224 -35.33 47.45 -45.48
C ILE A 224 -35.82 48.89 -45.63
N SER A 225 -36.21 49.51 -44.53
CA SER A 225 -36.67 50.90 -44.54
C SER A 225 -35.54 51.90 -44.82
N GLU A 226 -34.29 51.59 -44.49
CA GLU A 226 -33.11 52.37 -44.89
C GLU A 226 -32.83 52.23 -46.39
N ILE A 227 -32.91 51.00 -46.94
CA ILE A 227 -32.72 50.75 -48.38
C ILE A 227 -33.86 51.39 -49.19
N LEU A 228 -35.11 51.27 -48.74
CA LEU A 228 -36.27 51.90 -49.39
C LEU A 228 -36.21 53.43 -49.35
N ARG A 229 -35.48 54.02 -48.40
CA ARG A 229 -35.22 55.47 -48.30
C ARG A 229 -33.96 55.92 -49.04
N SER A 230 -33.18 55.01 -49.59
CA SER A 230 -31.98 55.35 -50.33
C SER A 230 -32.33 56.09 -51.63
N GLU A 231 -31.50 57.06 -52.01
CA GLU A 231 -31.64 57.76 -53.29
C GLU A 231 -31.59 56.80 -54.48
N GLU A 232 -30.81 55.74 -54.34
CA GLU A 232 -30.69 54.68 -55.33
C GLU A 232 -32.00 53.91 -55.56
N PHE A 233 -32.66 53.43 -54.49
CA PHE A 233 -33.93 52.73 -54.62
C PHE A 233 -35.00 53.63 -55.23
N ARG A 234 -34.96 54.92 -54.90
CA ARG A 234 -35.84 55.94 -55.46
C ARG A 234 -35.66 56.06 -56.97
N GLU A 235 -34.42 56.18 -57.46
CA GLU A 235 -34.16 56.32 -58.91
C GLU A 235 -34.58 55.09 -59.70
N LYS A 236 -34.26 53.89 -59.19
CA LYS A 236 -34.61 52.64 -59.87
C LYS A 236 -36.12 52.34 -59.84
N SER A 237 -36.78 52.57 -58.72
CA SER A 237 -38.24 52.37 -58.59
C SER A 237 -39.02 53.39 -59.42
N LEU A 238 -38.55 54.63 -59.50
CA LEU A 238 -39.13 55.68 -60.34
C LEU A 238 -39.01 55.32 -61.81
N ALA A 239 -37.86 54.81 -62.28
CA ALA A 239 -37.71 54.34 -63.65
C ALA A 239 -38.65 53.16 -63.98
N ALA A 240 -38.84 52.22 -63.04
CA ALA A 240 -39.72 51.06 -63.24
C ALA A 240 -41.22 51.40 -63.23
N LEU A 241 -41.65 52.33 -62.38
CA LEU A 241 -43.06 52.71 -62.20
C LEU A 241 -43.46 53.95 -63.00
N ALA A 242 -42.51 54.67 -63.60
CA ALA A 242 -42.76 55.87 -64.42
C ALA A 242 -43.87 55.67 -65.47
N PRO A 243 -43.95 54.56 -66.23
CA PRO A 243 -45.02 54.37 -67.22
C PRO A 243 -46.42 54.30 -66.58
N GLN A 244 -46.53 53.67 -65.41
CA GLN A 244 -47.79 53.48 -64.68
C GLN A 244 -48.24 54.75 -63.98
N LEU A 245 -47.30 55.50 -63.41
CA LEU A 245 -47.56 56.82 -62.82
C LEU A 245 -48.02 57.83 -63.87
N VAL A 246 -47.38 57.83 -65.06
CA VAL A 246 -47.78 58.65 -66.21
C VAL A 246 -49.17 58.27 -66.71
N GLN A 247 -49.49 56.96 -66.80
CA GLN A 247 -50.85 56.51 -67.11
C GLN A 247 -51.88 56.95 -66.08
N ALA A 248 -51.59 56.79 -64.79
CA ALA A 248 -52.49 57.15 -63.71
C ALA A 248 -52.76 58.67 -63.66
N THR A 249 -51.73 59.50 -63.88
CA THR A 249 -51.90 60.96 -63.99
C THR A 249 -52.68 61.36 -65.23
N TYR A 250 -52.46 60.73 -66.39
CA TYR A 250 -53.27 60.96 -67.60
C TYR A 250 -54.73 60.60 -67.40
N ARG A 251 -55.01 59.46 -66.77
CA ARG A 251 -56.37 59.01 -66.46
C ARG A 251 -57.07 59.94 -65.47
N GLY A 252 -56.35 60.41 -64.45
CA GLY A 252 -56.88 61.24 -63.37
C GLY A 252 -57.06 62.71 -63.72
N LEU A 253 -56.15 63.31 -64.49
CA LEU A 253 -56.17 64.74 -64.84
C LEU A 253 -56.82 65.04 -66.19
N LEU A 254 -56.73 64.12 -67.15
CA LEU A 254 -57.15 64.34 -68.54
C LEU A 254 -58.26 63.40 -68.99
N GLY A 255 -58.69 62.45 -68.15
CA GLY A 255 -59.82 61.55 -68.42
C GLY A 255 -59.63 60.61 -69.62
N ARG A 256 -58.39 60.44 -70.09
CA ARG A 256 -58.06 59.66 -71.31
C ARG A 256 -56.76 58.87 -71.14
N GLU A 257 -56.65 57.75 -71.86
CA GLU A 257 -55.43 56.95 -71.96
C GLU A 257 -54.36 57.70 -72.78
N PRO A 258 -53.08 57.67 -72.36
CA PRO A 258 -52.00 58.26 -73.15
C PRO A 258 -51.70 57.44 -74.40
N GLU A 259 -51.38 58.10 -75.51
CA GLU A 259 -50.88 57.45 -76.74
C GLU A 259 -49.49 56.81 -76.49
N ALA A 260 -49.28 55.58 -76.99
CA ALA A 260 -48.14 54.73 -76.63
C ALA A 260 -46.76 55.39 -76.83
N GLN A 261 -46.61 56.24 -77.84
CA GLN A 261 -45.36 56.93 -78.16
C GLN A 261 -45.10 58.13 -77.24
N ALA A 262 -46.15 58.85 -76.86
CA ALA A 262 -46.07 59.96 -75.89
C ALA A 262 -45.80 59.44 -74.48
N LEU A 263 -46.40 58.30 -74.12
CA LEU A 263 -46.21 57.59 -72.84
C LEU A 263 -44.75 57.17 -72.65
N ALA A 264 -44.11 56.62 -73.69
CA ALA A 264 -42.70 56.24 -73.66
C ALA A 264 -41.77 57.45 -73.53
N SER A 265 -42.03 58.55 -74.24
CA SER A 265 -41.21 59.78 -74.13
C SER A 265 -41.39 60.50 -72.79
N LEU A 266 -42.61 60.52 -72.24
CA LEU A 266 -42.90 61.12 -70.93
C LEU A 266 -42.33 60.27 -69.79
N ALA A 267 -42.41 58.93 -69.89
CA ALA A 267 -41.77 58.04 -68.93
C ALA A 267 -40.24 58.19 -68.94
N GLN A 268 -39.61 58.37 -70.10
CA GLN A 268 -38.19 58.70 -70.21
C GLN A 268 -37.85 60.06 -69.61
N ASN A 269 -38.67 61.10 -69.85
CA ASN A 269 -38.44 62.44 -69.30
C ASN A 269 -38.64 62.50 -67.78
N VAL A 270 -39.57 61.72 -67.24
CA VAL A 270 -39.78 61.55 -65.79
C VAL A 270 -38.60 60.82 -65.15
N ALA A 271 -38.08 59.77 -65.80
CA ALA A 271 -36.85 59.10 -65.36
C ALA A 271 -35.59 60.00 -65.48
N ALA A 272 -35.59 61.00 -66.36
CA ALA A 272 -34.49 61.96 -66.58
C ALA A 272 -34.57 63.24 -65.72
N GLY A 273 -35.51 63.34 -64.78
CA GLY A 273 -35.47 64.30 -63.68
C GLY A 273 -35.79 65.78 -64.00
N LYS A 274 -36.59 66.10 -65.03
CA LYS A 274 -36.93 67.51 -65.35
C LYS A 274 -38.41 67.85 -65.11
N ASP A 275 -38.63 68.75 -64.14
CA ASP A 275 -39.82 69.55 -63.78
C ASP A 275 -41.18 68.90 -63.39
N LEU A 276 -41.49 67.66 -63.81
CA LEU A 276 -42.62 66.89 -63.22
C LEU A 276 -42.25 66.24 -61.87
N ALA A 277 -40.95 66.24 -61.56
CA ALA A 277 -40.33 65.59 -60.41
C ALA A 277 -40.66 66.28 -59.07
N ALA A 278 -40.95 67.58 -59.03
CA ALA A 278 -41.28 68.30 -57.80
C ALA A 278 -42.70 67.98 -57.28
N LEU A 279 -43.66 67.71 -58.18
CA LEU A 279 -45.05 67.40 -57.84
C LEU A 279 -45.26 65.89 -57.60
N LEU A 280 -44.48 65.05 -58.31
CA LEU A 280 -44.35 63.63 -58.02
C LEU A 280 -43.47 63.37 -56.79
N SER A 281 -42.63 64.32 -56.36
CA SER A 281 -41.84 64.21 -55.12
C SER A 281 -42.77 63.92 -53.96
N ASP A 282 -43.80 64.73 -53.70
CA ASP A 282 -44.72 64.50 -52.57
C ASP A 282 -45.46 63.16 -52.66
N THR A 283 -45.75 62.67 -53.88
CA THR A 283 -46.38 61.35 -54.08
C THR A 283 -45.40 60.20 -53.88
N ILE A 284 -44.15 60.34 -54.33
CA ILE A 284 -43.07 59.35 -54.16
C ILE A 284 -42.59 59.30 -52.70
N HIS A 285 -42.68 60.42 -51.97
CA HIS A 285 -42.43 60.51 -50.54
C HIS A 285 -43.65 60.08 -49.70
N SER A 286 -44.81 59.82 -50.32
CA SER A 286 -46.00 59.37 -49.60
C SER A 286 -45.88 57.90 -49.17
N ASP A 287 -46.44 57.60 -47.99
CA ASP A 287 -46.58 56.24 -47.51
C ASP A 287 -47.36 55.36 -48.50
N GLU A 288 -48.31 55.93 -49.25
CA GLU A 288 -49.14 55.18 -50.21
C GLU A 288 -48.33 54.65 -51.42
N PHE A 289 -47.36 55.42 -51.93
CA PHE A 289 -46.46 54.96 -53.01
C PHE A 289 -45.48 53.89 -52.53
N ARG A 290 -44.96 54.04 -51.31
CA ARG A 290 -44.09 53.05 -50.65
C ARG A 290 -44.82 51.71 -50.48
N GLU A 291 -46.07 51.75 -50.03
CA GLU A 291 -46.91 50.56 -49.82
C GLU A 291 -47.25 49.83 -51.13
N ARG A 292 -47.58 50.57 -52.20
CA ARG A 292 -47.85 49.96 -53.53
C ARG A 292 -46.60 49.37 -54.16
N SER A 293 -45.44 50.02 -54.01
CA SER A 293 -44.16 49.52 -54.53
C SER A 293 -43.74 48.22 -53.82
N LEU A 294 -43.95 48.14 -52.50
CA LEU A 294 -43.67 46.94 -51.71
C LEU A 294 -44.58 45.76 -52.10
N ALA A 295 -45.86 46.01 -52.37
CA ALA A 295 -46.80 44.99 -52.85
C ALA A 295 -46.41 44.44 -54.24
N ALA A 296 -45.92 45.30 -55.14
CA ALA A 296 -45.46 44.90 -56.47
C ALA A 296 -44.16 44.05 -56.43
N LEU A 297 -43.29 44.31 -55.45
CA LEU A 297 -41.99 43.63 -55.30
C LEU A 297 -42.04 42.39 -54.38
N ALA A 298 -43.16 42.16 -53.69
CA ALA A 298 -43.32 41.07 -52.72
C ALA A 298 -42.90 39.67 -53.24
N PRO A 299 -43.27 39.21 -54.46
CA PRO A 299 -42.84 37.90 -54.95
C PRO A 299 -41.33 37.74 -55.07
N ARG A 300 -40.62 38.83 -55.38
CA ARG A 300 -39.16 38.84 -55.55
C ARG A 300 -38.46 38.82 -54.19
N LEU A 301 -38.99 39.59 -53.24
CA LEU A 301 -38.50 39.60 -51.86
C LEU A 301 -38.61 38.23 -51.19
N VAL A 302 -39.74 37.51 -51.36
CA VAL A 302 -39.90 36.16 -50.81
C VAL A 302 -38.88 35.19 -51.42
N ARG A 303 -38.70 35.20 -52.74
CA ARG A 303 -37.71 34.32 -53.40
C ARG A 303 -36.29 34.62 -52.94
N ALA A 304 -35.91 35.89 -52.86
CA ALA A 304 -34.59 36.29 -52.40
C ALA A 304 -34.37 35.91 -50.92
N ALA A 305 -35.38 36.05 -50.05
CA ALA A 305 -35.30 35.63 -48.65
C ALA A 305 -35.12 34.11 -48.51
N TYR A 306 -35.87 33.30 -49.27
CA TYR A 306 -35.72 31.84 -49.30
C TYR A 306 -34.36 31.41 -49.84
N GLN A 307 -33.88 32.06 -50.90
CA GLN A 307 -32.57 31.74 -51.47
C GLN A 307 -31.41 32.20 -50.58
N GLY A 308 -31.55 33.31 -49.86
CA GLY A 308 -30.54 33.81 -48.93
C GLY A 308 -30.51 33.08 -47.59
N LEU A 309 -31.65 32.67 -47.04
CA LEU A 309 -31.73 32.02 -45.72
C LEU A 309 -31.78 30.49 -45.78
N LEU A 310 -32.41 29.93 -46.82
CA LEU A 310 -32.67 28.50 -46.97
C LEU A 310 -31.94 27.89 -48.18
N GLU A 311 -31.28 28.71 -49.03
CA GLU A 311 -30.58 28.30 -50.28
C GLU A 311 -31.43 27.44 -51.24
N ARG A 312 -32.74 27.69 -51.27
CA ARG A 312 -33.67 27.04 -52.21
C ARG A 312 -34.73 28.01 -52.70
N GLU A 313 -35.46 27.63 -53.75
CA GLU A 313 -36.66 28.37 -54.15
C GLU A 313 -37.86 28.02 -53.24
N PRO A 314 -38.74 29.01 -52.96
CA PRO A 314 -39.99 28.77 -52.25
C PRO A 314 -40.96 27.96 -53.12
N GLU A 315 -41.74 27.08 -52.50
CA GLU A 315 -42.80 26.36 -53.20
C GLU A 315 -43.88 27.32 -53.72
N PRO A 316 -44.58 27.00 -54.82
CA PRO A 316 -45.56 27.92 -55.43
C PRO A 316 -46.68 28.36 -54.47
N GLU A 317 -47.12 27.44 -53.60
CA GLU A 317 -48.18 27.68 -52.61
C GLU A 317 -47.67 28.57 -51.45
N ALA A 318 -46.46 28.28 -50.95
CA ALA A 318 -45.79 29.10 -49.95
C ALA A 318 -45.52 30.52 -50.47
N LEU A 319 -45.02 30.64 -51.70
CA LEU A 319 -44.79 31.92 -52.37
C LEU A 319 -46.09 32.73 -52.46
N ALA A 320 -47.19 32.12 -52.90
CA ALA A 320 -48.48 32.80 -53.00
C ALA A 320 -48.99 33.27 -51.63
N SER A 321 -48.90 32.42 -50.60
CA SER A 321 -49.31 32.75 -49.23
C SER A 321 -48.50 33.90 -48.64
N TYR A 322 -47.16 33.85 -48.76
CA TYR A 322 -46.28 34.89 -48.24
C TYR A 322 -46.42 36.22 -48.99
N VAL A 323 -46.64 36.18 -50.30
CA VAL A 323 -46.95 37.38 -51.09
C VAL A 323 -48.27 38.02 -50.65
N GLN A 324 -49.31 37.20 -50.41
CA GLN A 324 -50.59 37.69 -49.92
C GLN A 324 -50.47 38.28 -48.50
N SER A 325 -49.69 37.63 -47.63
CA SER A 325 -49.40 38.13 -46.27
C SER A 325 -48.62 39.44 -46.30
N LEU A 326 -47.60 39.56 -47.16
CA LEU A 326 -46.84 40.81 -47.36
C LEU A 326 -47.74 41.94 -47.89
N ALA A 327 -48.65 41.65 -48.82
CA ALA A 327 -49.59 42.63 -49.35
C ALA A 327 -50.63 43.09 -48.30
N ALA A 328 -51.05 42.19 -47.41
CA ALA A 328 -52.05 42.49 -46.38
C ALA A 328 -51.45 43.16 -45.13
N LYS A 329 -50.35 42.63 -44.61
CA LYS A 329 -49.69 43.10 -43.38
C LYS A 329 -48.70 44.23 -43.62
N LYS A 330 -48.25 44.40 -44.87
CA LYS A 330 -47.28 45.42 -45.31
C LYS A 330 -45.98 45.41 -44.49
N ASP A 331 -45.60 44.23 -44.00
CA ASP A 331 -44.47 44.05 -43.09
C ASP A 331 -43.59 42.86 -43.52
N VAL A 332 -42.38 43.17 -43.98
CA VAL A 332 -41.37 42.18 -44.40
C VAL A 332 -40.68 41.55 -43.19
N SER A 333 -40.69 42.22 -42.04
CA SER A 333 -40.13 41.73 -40.78
C SER A 333 -40.89 40.52 -40.28
N ALA A 334 -42.22 40.51 -40.45
CA ALA A 334 -43.06 39.36 -40.13
C ALA A 334 -42.68 38.11 -40.95
N LEU A 335 -42.40 38.25 -42.25
CA LEU A 335 -41.96 37.16 -43.12
C LEU A 335 -40.60 36.61 -42.68
N LEU A 336 -39.63 37.50 -42.46
CA LEU A 336 -38.28 37.09 -42.06
C LEU A 336 -38.27 36.47 -40.67
N ASN A 337 -39.06 37.01 -39.73
CA ASN A 337 -39.28 36.38 -38.44
C ASN A 337 -39.93 35.00 -38.60
N GLU A 338 -40.92 34.82 -39.47
CA GLU A 338 -41.54 33.51 -39.67
C GLU A 338 -40.55 32.47 -40.23
N ILE A 339 -39.68 32.88 -41.16
CA ILE A 339 -38.61 32.01 -41.71
C ILE A 339 -37.55 31.71 -40.64
N LEU A 340 -37.08 32.71 -39.88
CA LEU A 340 -36.10 32.53 -38.80
C LEU A 340 -36.65 31.67 -37.64
N TRP A 341 -37.98 31.62 -37.47
CA TRP A 341 -38.67 30.78 -36.49
C TRP A 341 -39.13 29.42 -37.05
N SER A 342 -38.88 29.17 -38.34
CA SER A 342 -39.27 27.92 -39.00
C SER A 342 -38.48 26.71 -38.49
N GLN A 343 -39.07 25.52 -38.64
CA GLN A 343 -38.35 24.26 -38.36
C GLN A 343 -37.19 24.06 -39.33
N GLU A 344 -37.38 24.43 -40.59
CA GLU A 344 -36.40 24.21 -41.65
C GLU A 344 -35.12 25.05 -41.45
N PHE A 345 -35.27 26.32 -41.08
CA PHE A 345 -34.13 27.15 -40.73
C PHE A 345 -33.34 26.58 -39.54
N ARG A 346 -34.05 25.98 -38.57
CA ARG A 346 -33.42 25.31 -37.41
C ARG A 346 -32.64 24.07 -37.81
N GLU A 347 -33.21 23.20 -38.63
CA GLU A 347 -32.52 21.99 -39.12
C GLU A 347 -31.29 22.35 -39.95
N LYS A 348 -31.40 23.37 -40.81
CA LYS A 348 -30.27 23.85 -41.62
C LYS A 348 -29.17 24.49 -40.76
N SER A 349 -29.55 25.31 -39.79
CA SER A 349 -28.60 25.91 -38.84
C SER A 349 -27.91 24.85 -37.99
N LEU A 350 -28.63 23.83 -37.54
CA LEU A 350 -28.07 22.69 -36.82
C LEU A 350 -27.07 21.92 -37.70
N ALA A 351 -27.38 21.68 -38.97
CA ALA A 351 -26.48 21.00 -39.90
C ALA A 351 -25.17 21.79 -40.11
N ALA A 352 -25.24 23.12 -40.20
CA ALA A 352 -24.06 23.98 -40.32
C ALA A 352 -23.19 23.98 -39.05
N LEU A 353 -23.81 23.95 -37.87
CA LEU A 353 -23.12 23.93 -36.57
C LEU A 353 -22.68 22.53 -36.13
N ALA A 354 -23.14 21.47 -36.80
CA ALA A 354 -22.91 20.09 -36.38
C ALA A 354 -21.42 19.75 -36.16
N PRO A 355 -20.46 20.19 -37.00
CA PRO A 355 -19.03 19.93 -36.73
C PRO A 355 -18.52 20.60 -35.46
N GLN A 356 -18.89 21.87 -35.24
CA GLN A 356 -18.48 22.65 -34.06
C GLN A 356 -19.10 22.09 -32.78
N LEU A 357 -20.37 21.67 -32.85
CA LEU A 357 -21.07 21.01 -31.75
C LEU A 357 -20.44 19.67 -31.37
N VAL A 358 -20.10 18.82 -32.34
CA VAL A 358 -19.43 17.55 -32.08
C VAL A 358 -18.05 17.81 -31.47
N GLN A 359 -17.28 18.75 -32.02
CA GLN A 359 -15.97 19.10 -31.52
C GLN A 359 -16.03 19.66 -30.09
N ALA A 360 -16.95 20.58 -29.81
CA ALA A 360 -17.14 21.14 -28.47
C ALA A 360 -17.63 20.08 -27.48
N THR A 361 -18.49 19.14 -27.90
CA THR A 361 -18.96 18.02 -27.06
C THR A 361 -17.81 17.09 -26.69
N TYR A 362 -16.96 16.71 -27.65
CA TYR A 362 -15.75 15.91 -27.40
C TYR A 362 -14.76 16.67 -26.51
N GLN A 363 -14.54 17.96 -26.77
CA GLN A 363 -13.64 18.78 -25.95
C GLN A 363 -14.18 18.97 -24.53
N GLY A 364 -15.49 19.09 -24.34
CA GLY A 364 -16.11 19.28 -23.03
C GLY A 364 -16.24 18.00 -22.21
N LEU A 365 -16.46 16.86 -22.84
CA LEU A 365 -16.65 15.57 -22.14
C LEU A 365 -15.38 14.73 -22.04
N LEU A 366 -14.52 14.79 -23.07
CA LEU A 366 -13.35 13.93 -23.20
C LEU A 366 -12.04 14.74 -23.21
N GLU A 367 -12.10 16.08 -23.21
CA GLU A 367 -10.95 16.99 -23.23
C GLU A 367 -10.01 16.78 -24.43
N ARG A 368 -10.56 16.30 -25.55
CA ARG A 368 -9.81 16.08 -26.79
C ARG A 368 -10.66 16.41 -28.01
N ALA A 369 -9.99 16.56 -29.16
CA ALA A 369 -10.65 16.62 -30.44
C ALA A 369 -11.20 15.24 -30.87
N PRO A 370 -12.34 15.19 -31.58
CA PRO A 370 -12.85 13.97 -32.20
C PRO A 370 -11.92 13.53 -33.34
N GLU A 371 -11.88 12.22 -33.61
CA GLU A 371 -11.19 11.70 -34.79
C GLU A 371 -11.90 12.16 -36.08
N PRO A 372 -11.19 12.33 -37.22
CA PRO A 372 -11.78 12.85 -38.45
C PRO A 372 -12.98 12.03 -38.96
N GLU A 373 -12.91 10.71 -38.83
CA GLU A 373 -13.99 9.78 -39.22
C GLU A 373 -15.21 9.92 -38.29
N ALA A 374 -14.97 9.99 -36.97
CA ALA A 374 -16.01 10.20 -35.97
C ALA A 374 -16.69 11.57 -36.14
N LEU A 375 -15.91 12.63 -36.35
CA LEU A 375 -16.42 13.98 -36.62
C LEU A 375 -17.36 13.96 -37.84
N THR A 376 -16.91 13.35 -38.94
CA THR A 376 -17.69 13.28 -40.18
C THR A 376 -18.99 12.49 -39.98
N SER A 377 -18.91 11.30 -39.37
CA SER A 377 -20.07 10.43 -39.11
C SER A 377 -21.10 11.11 -38.21
N TYR A 378 -20.68 11.69 -37.09
CA TYR A 378 -21.58 12.31 -36.14
C TYR A 378 -22.16 13.63 -36.63
N SER A 379 -21.39 14.44 -37.37
CA SER A 379 -21.92 15.65 -38.00
C SER A 379 -22.95 15.32 -39.08
N GLN A 380 -22.74 14.27 -39.88
CA GLN A 380 -23.74 13.80 -40.85
C GLN A 380 -24.99 13.24 -40.15
N GLY A 381 -24.81 12.52 -39.04
CA GLY A 381 -25.92 12.03 -38.22
C GLY A 381 -26.79 13.17 -37.68
N LEU A 382 -26.17 14.22 -37.13
CA LEU A 382 -26.84 15.42 -36.64
C LEU A 382 -27.58 16.18 -37.75
N ALA A 383 -26.95 16.32 -38.91
CA ALA A 383 -27.58 16.95 -40.08
C ALA A 383 -28.75 16.13 -40.65
N ALA A 384 -28.74 14.80 -40.51
CA ALA A 384 -29.79 13.90 -40.97
C ALA A 384 -30.96 13.72 -39.98
N GLY A 385 -31.04 14.56 -38.94
CA GLY A 385 -32.11 14.50 -37.93
C GLY A 385 -31.92 13.45 -36.84
N ARG A 386 -30.74 12.81 -36.72
CA ARG A 386 -30.40 12.07 -35.50
C ARG A 386 -30.15 13.08 -34.39
N ASN A 387 -30.93 12.98 -33.31
CA ASN A 387 -30.77 13.84 -32.14
C ASN A 387 -29.37 13.64 -31.52
N LEU A 388 -28.75 14.73 -31.07
CA LEU A 388 -27.50 14.77 -30.27
C LEU A 388 -27.54 13.85 -29.03
N GLY A 389 -28.74 13.51 -28.54
CA GLY A 389 -28.95 12.47 -27.53
C GLY A 389 -28.40 11.10 -27.92
N ALA A 390 -28.37 10.73 -29.21
CA ALA A 390 -27.76 9.48 -29.66
C ALA A 390 -26.23 9.51 -29.55
N LEU A 391 -25.61 10.62 -29.98
CA LEU A 391 -24.16 10.87 -29.82
C LEU A 391 -23.75 10.81 -28.35
N LEU A 392 -24.54 11.45 -27.46
CA LEU A 392 -24.24 11.43 -26.03
C LEU A 392 -24.51 10.09 -25.41
N SER A 393 -25.53 9.35 -25.84
CA SER A 393 -25.72 7.98 -25.39
C SER A 393 -24.49 7.16 -25.73
N GLU A 394 -23.96 7.25 -26.96
CA GLU A 394 -22.73 6.55 -27.33
C GLU A 394 -21.50 7.03 -26.55
N ILE A 395 -21.30 8.34 -26.38
CA ILE A 395 -20.18 8.88 -25.60
C ILE A 395 -20.31 8.45 -24.13
N THR A 396 -21.49 8.55 -23.52
CA THR A 396 -21.71 8.16 -22.10
C THR A 396 -21.62 6.66 -21.86
N HIS A 397 -21.87 5.83 -22.87
CA HIS A 397 -21.62 4.38 -22.83
C HIS A 397 -20.18 4.01 -23.21
N SER A 398 -19.36 4.96 -23.67
CA SER A 398 -17.96 4.70 -23.99
C SER A 398 -17.15 4.46 -22.72
N GLN A 399 -16.15 3.57 -22.84
CA GLN A 399 -15.18 3.34 -21.77
C GLN A 399 -14.40 4.63 -21.42
N GLU A 400 -14.08 5.44 -22.42
CA GLU A 400 -13.33 6.68 -22.25
C GLU A 400 -14.06 7.70 -21.37
N PHE A 401 -15.36 7.87 -21.59
CA PHE A 401 -16.19 8.71 -20.74
C PHE A 401 -16.27 8.19 -19.31
N HIS A 402 -16.36 6.87 -19.12
CA HIS A 402 -16.31 6.26 -17.80
C HIS A 402 -14.99 6.54 -17.08
N GLU A 403 -13.85 6.44 -17.79
CA GLU A 403 -12.53 6.72 -17.24
C GLU A 403 -12.36 8.19 -16.84
N LYS A 404 -12.85 9.13 -17.66
CA LYS A 404 -12.84 10.57 -17.36
C LYS A 404 -13.77 10.92 -16.20
N THR A 405 -14.97 10.35 -16.18
CA THR A 405 -15.93 10.51 -15.08
C THR A 405 -15.35 9.98 -13.77
N LEU A 406 -14.68 8.83 -13.82
CA LEU A 406 -13.99 8.23 -12.68
C LEU A 406 -12.84 9.11 -12.19
N ALA A 407 -12.09 9.76 -13.08
CA ALA A 407 -11.06 10.74 -12.70
C ALA A 407 -11.66 11.99 -12.03
N ALA A 408 -12.75 12.54 -12.59
CA ALA A 408 -13.43 13.71 -12.05
C ALA A 408 -14.02 13.45 -10.65
N LEU A 409 -14.60 12.26 -10.45
CA LEU A 409 -15.19 11.83 -9.18
C LEU A 409 -14.19 11.10 -8.27
N ALA A 410 -12.92 10.97 -8.66
CA ALA A 410 -11.94 10.19 -7.91
C ALA A 410 -11.84 10.58 -6.43
N PRO A 411 -11.79 11.88 -6.04
CA PRO A 411 -11.74 12.27 -4.64
C PRO A 411 -13.00 11.86 -3.87
N GLU A 412 -14.18 11.98 -4.49
CA GLU A 412 -15.44 11.61 -3.85
C GLU A 412 -15.60 10.10 -3.73
N LEU A 413 -15.21 9.35 -4.76
CA LEU A 413 -15.19 7.89 -4.74
C LEU A 413 -14.20 7.34 -3.69
N VAL A 414 -13.05 8.01 -3.51
CA VAL A 414 -12.10 7.66 -2.44
C VAL A 414 -12.72 7.96 -1.07
N ARG A 415 -13.33 9.13 -0.87
CA ARG A 415 -14.04 9.42 0.40
C ARG A 415 -15.13 8.40 0.67
N ALA A 416 -15.95 8.11 -0.33
CA ALA A 416 -16.98 7.09 -0.29
C ALA A 416 -16.44 5.71 0.09
N ALA A 417 -15.30 5.31 -0.49
CA ALA A 417 -14.66 4.04 -0.18
C ALA A 417 -14.12 4.01 1.27
N PHE A 418 -13.50 5.09 1.75
CA PHE A 418 -13.01 5.18 3.12
C PHE A 418 -14.17 5.25 4.13
N GLN A 419 -15.20 6.05 3.87
CA GLN A 419 -16.36 6.15 4.73
C GLN A 419 -17.18 4.87 4.71
N GLY A 420 -17.26 4.19 3.58
CA GLY A 420 -17.99 2.94 3.46
C GLY A 420 -17.26 1.76 4.12
N ILE A 421 -15.99 1.55 3.76
CA ILE A 421 -15.22 0.39 4.22
C ILE A 421 -14.71 0.62 5.64
N LEU A 422 -14.21 1.82 5.92
CA LEU A 422 -13.50 2.15 7.18
C LEU A 422 -14.32 3.04 8.13
N GLU A 423 -15.50 3.55 7.74
CA GLU A 423 -16.34 4.45 8.56
C GLU A 423 -15.62 5.71 9.05
N ARG A 424 -14.68 6.23 8.25
CA ARG A 424 -14.01 7.49 8.52
C ARG A 424 -13.73 8.28 7.25
N GLU A 425 -13.43 9.56 7.43
CA GLU A 425 -12.85 10.38 6.38
C GLU A 425 -11.37 10.02 6.13
N PRO A 426 -10.93 9.98 4.86
CA PRO A 426 -9.52 9.86 4.53
C PRO A 426 -8.77 11.14 4.95
N GLU A 427 -7.52 10.97 5.41
CA GLU A 427 -6.63 12.11 5.64
C GLU A 427 -6.37 12.83 4.32
N PRO A 428 -6.16 14.17 4.30
CA PRO A 428 -5.98 14.92 3.06
C PRO A 428 -4.87 14.38 2.13
N LYS A 429 -3.77 13.89 2.71
CA LYS A 429 -2.67 13.27 1.96
C LYS A 429 -3.03 11.89 1.40
N ALA A 430 -3.73 11.07 2.19
CA ALA A 430 -4.20 9.76 1.76
C ALA A 430 -5.25 9.88 0.66
N LEU A 431 -6.15 10.87 0.79
CA LEU A 431 -7.15 11.21 -0.22
C LEU A 431 -6.49 11.59 -1.55
N ALA A 432 -5.53 12.51 -1.52
CA ALA A 432 -4.79 12.94 -2.73
C ALA A 432 -4.06 11.76 -3.38
N SER A 433 -3.30 10.99 -2.60
CA SER A 433 -2.54 9.84 -3.11
C SER A 433 -3.43 8.73 -3.69
N CYS A 434 -4.55 8.42 -3.03
CA CYS A 434 -5.49 7.41 -3.51
C CYS A 434 -6.25 7.90 -4.73
N ALA A 435 -6.63 9.18 -4.81
CA ALA A 435 -7.30 9.76 -5.97
C ALA A 435 -6.38 9.81 -7.19
N GLU A 436 -5.10 10.17 -7.00
CA GLU A 436 -4.09 10.10 -8.05
C GLU A 436 -3.88 8.65 -8.53
N SER A 437 -3.75 7.70 -7.60
CA SER A 437 -3.59 6.29 -7.93
C SER A 437 -4.79 5.72 -8.67
N LEU A 438 -6.01 6.10 -8.25
CA LEU A 438 -7.26 5.72 -8.90
C LEU A 438 -7.33 6.27 -10.33
N THR A 439 -6.95 7.53 -10.52
CA THR A 439 -6.91 8.19 -11.83
C THR A 439 -5.85 7.56 -12.75
N ALA A 440 -4.68 7.23 -12.22
CA ALA A 440 -3.59 6.63 -12.98
C ALA A 440 -3.85 5.17 -13.36
N ARG A 441 -4.36 4.36 -12.42
CA ARG A 441 -4.61 2.93 -12.62
C ARG A 441 -5.95 2.66 -13.31
N LYS A 442 -6.89 3.61 -13.25
CA LYS A 442 -8.26 3.49 -13.77
C LYS A 442 -8.99 2.25 -13.22
N ASP A 443 -8.61 1.83 -12.01
CA ASP A 443 -9.07 0.59 -11.39
C ASP A 443 -9.53 0.85 -9.96
N LEU A 444 -10.81 1.18 -9.80
CA LEU A 444 -11.42 1.30 -8.47
C LEU A 444 -11.46 -0.06 -7.76
N GLY A 445 -11.67 -1.16 -8.49
CA GLY A 445 -11.67 -2.50 -7.91
C GLY A 445 -10.33 -2.86 -7.26
N GLY A 446 -9.23 -2.36 -7.82
CA GLY A 446 -7.89 -2.41 -7.24
C GLY A 446 -7.76 -1.66 -5.92
N LEU A 447 -8.16 -0.38 -5.89
CA LEU A 447 -8.15 0.44 -4.67
C LEU A 447 -9.00 -0.18 -3.56
N LEU A 448 -10.19 -0.67 -3.91
CA LEU A 448 -11.11 -1.29 -2.95
C LEU A 448 -10.57 -2.61 -2.40
N ARG A 449 -9.92 -3.42 -3.25
CA ARG A 449 -9.18 -4.59 -2.77
C ARG A 449 -8.08 -4.17 -1.79
N GLU A 450 -7.31 -3.14 -2.08
CA GLU A 450 -6.26 -2.66 -1.16
C GLU A 450 -6.84 -2.23 0.19
N LEU A 451 -7.97 -1.51 0.21
CA LEU A 451 -8.66 -1.11 1.45
C LEU A 451 -9.16 -2.32 2.24
N VAL A 452 -9.73 -3.34 1.58
CA VAL A 452 -10.20 -4.57 2.23
C VAL A 452 -9.04 -5.45 2.74
N HIS A 453 -7.86 -5.37 2.11
CA HIS A 453 -6.65 -6.07 2.58
C HIS A 453 -5.89 -5.27 3.66
N SER A 454 -6.32 -4.05 3.95
CA SER A 454 -5.64 -3.19 4.91
C SER A 454 -5.71 -3.73 6.34
N GLU A 455 -4.69 -3.40 7.13
CA GLU A 455 -4.67 -3.62 8.58
C GLU A 455 -5.87 -2.96 9.27
N GLU A 456 -6.28 -1.81 8.77
CA GLU A 456 -7.35 -1.01 9.34
C GLU A 456 -8.72 -1.66 9.19
N PHE A 457 -9.04 -2.14 7.98
CA PHE A 457 -10.27 -2.90 7.76
C PHE A 457 -10.34 -4.12 8.68
N ARG A 458 -9.22 -4.84 8.84
CA ARG A 458 -9.17 -6.02 9.71
C ARG A 458 -9.46 -5.68 11.18
N ARG A 459 -8.87 -4.61 11.70
CA ARG A 459 -9.13 -4.15 13.09
C ARG A 459 -10.60 -3.79 13.28
N LYS A 460 -11.18 -3.09 12.32
CA LYS A 460 -12.60 -2.74 12.33
C LYS A 460 -13.48 -3.99 12.26
N SER A 461 -13.23 -4.92 11.35
CA SER A 461 -13.97 -6.17 11.24
C SER A 461 -13.90 -6.98 12.54
N LEU A 462 -12.71 -7.04 13.17
CA LEU A 462 -12.53 -7.69 14.47
C LEU A 462 -13.33 -7.01 15.58
N ALA A 463 -13.40 -5.68 15.60
CA ALA A 463 -14.19 -4.94 16.58
C ALA A 463 -15.71 -5.13 16.37
N ALA A 464 -16.18 -5.04 15.12
CA ALA A 464 -17.59 -5.21 14.78
C ALA A 464 -18.09 -6.63 15.09
N LEU A 465 -17.25 -7.64 14.82
CA LEU A 465 -17.57 -9.05 15.08
C LEU A 465 -17.17 -9.49 16.48
N ALA A 466 -16.67 -8.60 17.35
CA ALA A 466 -16.10 -8.99 18.64
C ALA A 466 -17.05 -9.83 19.51
N PRO A 467 -18.35 -9.49 19.68
CA PRO A 467 -19.26 -10.32 20.47
C PRO A 467 -19.46 -11.72 19.89
N GLU A 468 -19.65 -11.82 18.57
CA GLU A 468 -19.84 -13.10 17.88
C GLU A 468 -18.57 -13.96 17.89
N LEU A 469 -17.40 -13.34 17.70
CA LEU A 469 -16.12 -14.03 17.78
C LEU A 469 -15.81 -14.51 19.19
N VAL A 470 -16.19 -13.76 20.23
CA VAL A 470 -16.06 -14.21 21.62
C VAL A 470 -16.98 -15.40 21.87
N ARG A 471 -18.26 -15.35 21.48
CA ARG A 471 -19.17 -16.50 21.60
C ARG A 471 -18.62 -17.72 20.87
N ALA A 472 -18.21 -17.54 19.62
CA ALA A 472 -17.70 -18.62 18.80
C ALA A 472 -16.37 -19.18 19.34
N ALA A 473 -15.49 -18.35 19.88
CA ALA A 473 -14.27 -18.80 20.57
C ALA A 473 -14.59 -19.58 21.85
N PHE A 474 -15.54 -19.13 22.68
CA PHE A 474 -15.99 -19.86 23.86
C PHE A 474 -16.65 -21.19 23.48
N GLN A 475 -17.49 -21.20 22.46
CA GLN A 475 -18.15 -22.40 21.97
C GLN A 475 -17.16 -23.39 21.33
N GLY A 476 -16.17 -22.92 20.58
CA GLY A 476 -15.18 -23.78 19.92
C GLY A 476 -14.08 -24.30 20.86
N VAL A 477 -13.63 -23.46 21.81
CA VAL A 477 -12.53 -23.80 22.72
C VAL A 477 -13.05 -24.45 24.00
N LEU A 478 -14.13 -23.92 24.60
CA LEU A 478 -14.66 -24.40 25.88
C LEU A 478 -15.94 -25.24 25.74
N GLU A 479 -16.59 -25.26 24.57
CA GLU A 479 -17.89 -25.92 24.31
C GLU A 479 -19.02 -25.43 25.23
N ARG A 480 -19.04 -24.12 25.50
CA ARG A 480 -20.13 -23.46 26.20
C ARG A 480 -20.27 -22.02 25.75
N GLU A 481 -21.44 -21.44 26.03
CA GLU A 481 -21.65 -20.00 25.91
C GLU A 481 -20.88 -19.22 27.00
N PRO A 482 -20.37 -18.02 26.69
CA PRO A 482 -19.81 -17.11 27.67
C PRO A 482 -20.90 -16.51 28.57
N GLU A 483 -20.57 -16.29 29.84
CA GLU A 483 -21.38 -15.48 30.76
C GLU A 483 -21.56 -14.06 30.20
N PRO A 484 -22.72 -13.39 30.37
CA PRO A 484 -22.96 -12.07 29.79
C PRO A 484 -21.93 -11.00 30.17
N THR A 485 -21.42 -11.04 31.40
CA THR A 485 -20.38 -10.13 31.90
C THR A 485 -19.01 -10.41 31.28
N ALA A 486 -18.66 -11.69 31.11
CA ALA A 486 -17.45 -12.10 30.44
C ALA A 486 -17.51 -11.75 28.94
N LEU A 487 -18.65 -11.96 28.29
CA LEU A 487 -18.87 -11.59 26.89
C LEU A 487 -18.64 -10.10 26.67
N ALA A 488 -19.23 -9.24 27.51
CA ALA A 488 -19.05 -7.79 27.42
C ALA A 488 -17.57 -7.39 27.60
N SER A 489 -16.90 -7.93 28.63
CA SER A 489 -15.50 -7.59 28.92
C SER A 489 -14.53 -8.06 27.83
N TYR A 490 -14.67 -9.30 27.35
CA TYR A 490 -13.80 -9.82 26.30
C TYR A 490 -14.09 -9.17 24.94
N ALA A 491 -15.35 -8.86 24.63
CA ALA A 491 -15.71 -8.16 23.39
C ALA A 491 -15.14 -6.72 23.39
N GLU A 492 -15.24 -6.00 24.52
CA GLU A 492 -14.65 -4.67 24.66
C GLU A 492 -13.13 -4.72 24.54
N SER A 493 -12.48 -5.69 25.20
CA SER A 493 -11.02 -5.85 25.10
C SER A 493 -10.57 -6.21 23.69
N LEU A 494 -11.33 -7.05 22.99
CA LEU A 494 -11.06 -7.43 21.61
C LEU A 494 -11.24 -6.25 20.66
N ALA A 495 -12.30 -5.45 20.82
CA ALA A 495 -12.53 -4.25 20.03
C ALA A 495 -11.43 -3.20 20.25
N ALA A 496 -10.99 -2.98 21.49
CA ALA A 496 -9.98 -1.99 21.83
C ALA A 496 -8.56 -2.40 21.42
N LYS A 497 -8.18 -3.67 21.61
CA LYS A 497 -6.80 -4.15 21.41
C LYS A 497 -6.60 -4.89 20.09
N SER A 498 -7.68 -5.22 19.37
CA SER A 498 -7.66 -6.02 18.13
C SER A 498 -6.85 -7.32 18.26
N ASN A 499 -6.84 -7.92 19.45
CA ASN A 499 -5.95 -9.04 19.79
C ASN A 499 -6.73 -10.34 20.02
N LEU A 500 -7.34 -10.88 18.96
CA LEU A 500 -8.04 -12.17 19.01
C LEU A 500 -7.08 -13.32 19.36
N GLY A 501 -5.83 -13.25 18.89
CA GLY A 501 -4.79 -14.22 19.26
C GLY A 501 -4.52 -14.23 20.77
N GLY A 502 -4.54 -13.07 21.41
CA GLY A 502 -4.45 -12.93 22.87
C GLY A 502 -5.63 -13.55 23.60
N LEU A 503 -6.87 -13.29 23.16
CA LEU A 503 -8.07 -13.90 23.74
C LEU A 503 -8.02 -15.44 23.68
N LEU A 504 -7.76 -15.99 22.49
CA LEU A 504 -7.63 -17.44 22.30
C LEU A 504 -6.50 -18.02 23.14
N THR A 505 -5.39 -17.28 23.25
CA THR A 505 -4.28 -17.64 24.13
C THR A 505 -4.79 -17.71 25.57
N GLU A 506 -5.49 -16.70 26.09
CA GLU A 506 -6.07 -16.72 27.43
C GLU A 506 -7.05 -17.87 27.65
N LEU A 507 -7.92 -18.16 26.69
CA LEU A 507 -8.86 -19.29 26.77
C LEU A 507 -8.14 -20.65 26.81
N VAL A 508 -7.13 -20.85 25.96
CA VAL A 508 -6.29 -22.07 25.99
C VAL A 508 -5.44 -22.14 27.26
N HIS A 509 -5.10 -20.99 27.85
CA HIS A 509 -4.40 -20.90 29.13
C HIS A 509 -5.30 -21.08 30.36
N SER A 510 -6.63 -21.09 30.18
CA SER A 510 -7.57 -21.26 31.27
C SER A 510 -7.45 -22.65 31.93
N GLU A 511 -7.73 -22.72 33.23
CA GLU A 511 -7.78 -24.00 33.94
C GLU A 511 -8.90 -24.90 33.41
N GLU A 512 -9.98 -24.31 32.90
CA GLU A 512 -11.12 -25.00 32.32
C GLU A 512 -10.71 -25.79 31.07
N PHE A 513 -10.10 -25.13 30.08
CA PHE A 513 -9.63 -25.78 28.85
C PHE A 513 -8.58 -26.85 29.13
N ARG A 514 -7.60 -26.53 29.99
CA ARG A 514 -6.54 -27.47 30.38
C ARG A 514 -7.13 -28.69 31.07
N GLY A 515 -8.03 -28.50 32.02
CA GLY A 515 -8.68 -29.58 32.75
C GLY A 515 -9.45 -30.53 31.85
N LYS A 516 -10.20 -29.98 30.88
CA LYS A 516 -10.96 -30.75 29.89
C LYS A 516 -10.03 -31.54 28.96
N SER A 517 -9.05 -30.86 28.37
CA SER A 517 -8.08 -31.48 27.46
C SER A 517 -7.27 -32.58 28.14
N LEU A 518 -6.83 -32.35 29.38
CA LEU A 518 -6.11 -33.35 30.19
C LEU A 518 -6.97 -34.57 30.51
N THR A 519 -8.28 -34.39 30.69
CA THR A 519 -9.22 -35.50 30.95
C THR A 519 -9.43 -36.35 29.70
N ALA A 520 -9.67 -35.71 28.55
CA ALA A 520 -9.88 -36.40 27.28
C ALA A 520 -8.63 -37.19 26.83
N LEU A 521 -7.44 -36.62 27.01
CA LEU A 521 -6.18 -37.23 26.59
C LEU A 521 -5.47 -38.01 27.71
N ALA A 522 -6.11 -38.24 28.86
CA ALA A 522 -5.44 -38.82 30.03
C ALA A 522 -4.67 -40.13 29.73
N PRO A 523 -5.23 -41.11 28.97
CA PRO A 523 -4.50 -42.34 28.64
C PRO A 523 -3.27 -42.10 27.74
N GLU A 524 -3.42 -41.26 26.70
CA GLU A 524 -2.35 -40.89 25.76
C GLU A 524 -1.19 -40.21 26.51
N LEU A 525 -1.53 -39.25 27.37
CA LEU A 525 -0.57 -38.48 28.16
C LEU A 525 0.20 -39.36 29.16
N VAL A 526 -0.48 -40.33 29.78
CA VAL A 526 0.18 -41.29 30.68
C VAL A 526 1.15 -42.18 29.91
N ARG A 527 0.78 -42.69 28.72
CA ARG A 527 1.71 -43.46 27.88
C ARG A 527 2.94 -42.62 27.51
N ALA A 528 2.73 -41.39 27.04
CA ALA A 528 3.81 -40.48 26.70
C ALA A 528 4.71 -40.16 27.90
N ALA A 529 4.14 -39.97 29.09
CA ALA A 529 4.90 -39.71 30.31
C ALA A 529 5.73 -40.93 30.75
N PHE A 530 5.18 -42.14 30.70
CA PHE A 530 5.91 -43.37 30.97
C PHE A 530 7.03 -43.60 29.94
N GLN A 531 6.75 -43.41 28.65
CA GLN A 531 7.76 -43.54 27.61
C GLN A 531 8.87 -42.48 27.76
N GLY A 532 8.54 -41.23 28.08
CA GLY A 532 9.53 -40.16 28.20
C GLY A 532 10.35 -40.19 29.50
N VAL A 533 9.72 -40.54 30.63
CA VAL A 533 10.36 -40.49 31.96
C VAL A 533 10.99 -41.83 32.33
N LEU A 534 10.30 -42.92 32.03
CA LEU A 534 10.68 -44.28 32.41
C LEU A 534 11.13 -45.12 31.21
N ASP A 535 11.06 -44.63 29.97
CA ASP A 535 11.56 -45.31 28.76
C ASP A 535 10.98 -46.74 28.62
N ARG A 536 9.66 -46.84 28.76
CA ARG A 536 8.83 -48.03 28.54
C ARG A 536 7.35 -47.65 28.43
N GLU A 537 6.53 -48.58 27.95
CA GLU A 537 5.08 -48.45 28.06
C GLU A 537 4.55 -48.76 29.48
N PRO A 538 3.46 -48.08 29.90
CA PRO A 538 2.77 -48.41 31.15
C PRO A 538 2.03 -49.75 31.02
N GLU A 539 2.02 -50.53 32.10
CA GLU A 539 1.18 -51.73 32.17
C GLU A 539 -0.30 -51.35 32.12
N PRO A 540 -1.21 -52.20 31.58
CA PRO A 540 -2.63 -51.84 31.40
C PRO A 540 -3.32 -51.37 32.68
N LYS A 541 -3.02 -52.00 33.83
CA LYS A 541 -3.55 -51.60 35.14
C LYS A 541 -2.98 -50.27 35.63
N ALA A 542 -1.69 -50.03 35.41
CA ALA A 542 -1.04 -48.78 35.75
C ALA A 542 -1.55 -47.64 34.86
N LEU A 543 -1.70 -47.88 33.56
CA LEU A 543 -2.28 -46.94 32.61
C LEU A 543 -3.67 -46.48 33.06
N ALA A 544 -4.56 -47.42 33.39
CA ALA A 544 -5.91 -47.10 33.88
C ALA A 544 -5.87 -46.27 35.16
N SER A 545 -5.08 -46.67 36.16
CA SER A 545 -4.98 -45.98 37.45
C SER A 545 -4.38 -44.57 37.33
N TYR A 546 -3.31 -44.41 36.56
CA TYR A 546 -2.68 -43.11 36.34
C TYR A 546 -3.53 -42.19 35.46
N ALA A 547 -4.26 -42.74 34.47
CA ALA A 547 -5.18 -41.96 33.65
C ALA A 547 -6.38 -41.46 34.48
N GLU A 548 -6.96 -42.32 35.33
CA GLU A 548 -8.02 -41.94 36.26
C GLU A 548 -7.54 -40.89 37.26
N SER A 549 -6.34 -41.06 37.83
CA SER A 549 -5.76 -40.06 38.73
C SER A 549 -5.46 -38.74 38.01
N LEU A 550 -5.05 -38.76 36.74
CA LEU A 550 -4.77 -37.55 35.96
C LEU A 550 -6.08 -36.82 35.59
N ALA A 551 -7.11 -37.57 35.20
CA ALA A 551 -8.45 -37.04 34.94
C ALA A 551 -9.08 -36.40 36.20
N ALA A 552 -8.92 -37.04 37.36
CA ALA A 552 -9.45 -36.53 38.63
C ALA A 552 -8.68 -35.32 39.16
N LYS A 553 -7.34 -35.39 39.18
CA LYS A 553 -6.50 -34.34 39.78
C LYS A 553 -6.17 -33.19 38.83
N LYS A 554 -6.30 -33.39 37.51
CA LYS A 554 -6.02 -32.41 36.44
C LYS A 554 -4.62 -31.75 36.54
N ASP A 555 -3.65 -32.45 37.11
CA ASP A 555 -2.27 -31.96 37.33
C ASP A 555 -1.24 -32.90 36.69
N LEU A 556 -0.88 -32.59 35.43
CA LEU A 556 0.19 -33.29 34.71
C LEU A 556 1.55 -33.15 35.43
N GLY A 557 1.79 -32.02 36.09
CA GLY A 557 3.00 -31.81 36.87
C GLY A 557 3.08 -32.74 38.08
N ALA A 558 1.96 -33.06 38.72
CA ALA A 558 1.91 -34.04 39.81
C ALA A 558 2.24 -35.44 39.30
N LEU A 559 1.66 -35.85 38.16
CA LEU A 559 1.97 -37.13 37.52
C LEU A 559 3.47 -37.25 37.22
N LEU A 560 4.06 -36.24 36.57
CA LEU A 560 5.50 -36.23 36.28
C LEU A 560 6.35 -36.27 37.55
N ARG A 561 5.97 -35.52 38.60
CA ARG A 561 6.66 -35.56 39.90
C ARG A 561 6.56 -36.93 40.55
N GLU A 562 5.42 -37.60 40.46
CA GLU A 562 5.19 -38.93 41.01
C GLU A 562 6.06 -39.97 40.28
N LEU A 563 6.09 -39.91 38.94
CA LEU A 563 6.96 -40.77 38.12
C LEU A 563 8.44 -40.53 38.44
N ILE A 564 8.89 -39.27 38.51
CA ILE A 564 10.29 -38.91 38.83
C ILE A 564 10.67 -39.34 40.26
N ARG A 565 9.73 -39.32 41.21
CA ARG A 565 9.99 -39.76 42.59
C ARG A 565 9.82 -41.27 42.80
N SER A 566 9.38 -41.99 41.78
CA SER A 566 9.17 -43.43 41.89
C SER A 566 10.48 -44.16 42.17
N LYS A 567 10.40 -45.27 42.91
CA LYS A 567 11.54 -46.18 43.12
C LYS A 567 12.10 -46.68 41.80
N GLU A 568 11.25 -46.79 40.78
CA GLU A 568 11.61 -47.22 39.44
C GLU A 568 12.45 -46.18 38.70
N PHE A 569 12.03 -44.91 38.70
CA PHE A 569 12.84 -43.81 38.14
C PHE A 569 14.18 -43.70 38.86
N ALA A 570 14.19 -43.78 40.20
CA ALA A 570 15.41 -43.85 40.97
C ALA A 570 16.25 -45.07 40.58
N ALA A 571 15.68 -46.26 40.47
CA ALA A 571 16.42 -47.47 40.08
C ALA A 571 16.95 -47.42 38.64
N LYS A 572 16.31 -46.71 37.69
CA LYS A 572 16.72 -46.62 36.27
C LYS A 572 17.69 -45.46 36.00
N HIS A 573 17.52 -44.31 36.67
CA HIS A 573 18.34 -43.10 36.48
C HIS A 573 19.40 -42.88 37.56
N TRP A 574 19.15 -43.25 38.82
CA TRP A 574 20.12 -43.13 39.92
C TRP A 574 21.20 -44.23 39.86
N SER A 575 20.89 -45.41 39.30
CA SER A 575 21.87 -46.48 39.08
C SER A 575 22.85 -46.19 37.93
N ARG A 576 22.42 -45.45 36.90
CA ARG A 576 23.30 -44.98 35.81
C ARG A 576 24.23 -43.84 36.24
N ALA A 577 23.81 -42.98 37.18
CA ALA A 577 24.59 -41.83 37.64
C ALA A 577 25.69 -42.20 38.66
N ARG A 578 25.49 -43.21 39.51
CA ARG A 578 26.43 -43.62 40.56
C ARG A 578 27.79 -44.16 40.06
N HIS A 579 27.94 -44.43 38.77
CA HIS A 579 29.14 -45.03 38.21
C HIS A 579 29.96 -44.14 37.26
N ARG A 580 29.72 -42.83 37.16
CA ARG A 580 30.45 -42.01 36.17
C ARG A 580 31.12 -40.72 36.64
N TRP A 581 30.67 -40.05 37.69
CA TRP A 581 31.29 -38.78 38.11
C TRP A 581 32.29 -38.96 39.25
N PRO A 582 33.55 -38.52 39.09
CA PRO A 582 34.55 -38.66 40.13
C PRO A 582 34.20 -37.75 41.33
N HIS A 583 34.55 -38.19 42.53
CA HIS A 583 34.50 -37.31 43.70
C HIS A 583 35.42 -36.10 43.46
N PRO A 584 35.03 -34.85 43.81
CA PRO A 584 35.83 -33.66 43.53
C PRO A 584 37.27 -33.72 44.05
N SER A 585 37.47 -34.36 45.21
CA SER A 585 38.82 -34.56 45.77
C SER A 585 39.73 -35.45 44.90
N ALA A 586 39.18 -36.38 44.12
CA ALA A 586 39.96 -37.30 43.29
C ALA A 586 40.72 -36.58 42.18
N THR A 587 40.27 -35.39 41.80
CA THR A 587 40.85 -34.60 40.72
C THR A 587 41.34 -33.22 41.21
N TYR A 588 41.33 -32.96 42.52
CA TYR A 588 41.70 -31.68 43.11
C TYR A 588 43.13 -31.23 42.79
N ASP A 589 44.10 -32.16 42.84
CA ASP A 589 45.51 -31.89 42.50
C ASP A 589 45.84 -32.00 41.00
N SER A 590 44.86 -32.40 40.18
CA SER A 590 45.04 -32.48 38.72
C SER A 590 45.04 -31.07 38.11
N PRO A 591 45.89 -30.80 37.10
CA PRO A 591 45.88 -29.52 36.42
C PRO A 591 44.58 -29.32 35.63
N ALA A 592 44.01 -28.13 35.71
CA ALA A 592 42.90 -27.68 34.89
C ALA A 592 43.30 -26.48 34.04
N VAL A 593 42.91 -26.51 32.77
CA VAL A 593 43.16 -25.44 31.81
C VAL A 593 41.84 -24.73 31.52
N ILE A 594 41.81 -23.41 31.65
CA ILE A 594 40.61 -22.60 31.47
C ILE A 594 40.84 -21.58 30.37
N PHE A 595 40.02 -21.66 29.33
CA PHE A 595 39.91 -20.65 28.29
C PHE A 595 38.77 -19.68 28.62
N LEU A 596 39.12 -18.48 29.06
CA LEU A 596 38.18 -17.38 29.22
C LEU A 596 37.92 -16.77 27.83
N HIS A 597 36.81 -17.16 27.20
CA HIS A 597 36.49 -16.71 25.85
C HIS A 597 35.71 -15.39 25.88
N ALA A 598 36.38 -14.31 25.47
CA ALA A 598 35.70 -13.06 25.13
C ALA A 598 35.05 -13.17 23.73
N GLN A 599 33.79 -12.78 23.61
CA GLN A 599 33.08 -12.93 22.33
C GLN A 599 33.82 -12.20 21.19
N LYS A 600 33.88 -12.84 20.02
CA LYS A 600 34.53 -12.35 18.78
C LYS A 600 36.06 -12.29 18.83
N THR A 601 36.71 -12.99 19.78
CA THR A 601 38.17 -13.17 19.84
C THR A 601 38.62 -14.59 19.46
N ALA A 602 38.02 -15.14 18.39
CA ALA A 602 38.33 -16.47 17.81
C ALA A 602 37.99 -17.69 18.70
N GLY A 603 37.00 -17.58 19.60
CA GLY A 603 36.75 -18.67 20.56
C GLY A 603 36.27 -19.99 19.99
N THR A 604 35.41 -20.01 18.96
CA THR A 604 34.95 -21.31 18.43
C THR A 604 36.09 -22.07 17.75
N SER A 605 36.99 -21.36 17.05
CA SER A 605 38.20 -21.96 16.48
C SER A 605 39.09 -22.54 17.59
N VAL A 606 39.37 -21.79 18.65
CA VAL A 606 40.18 -22.29 19.79
C VAL A 606 39.51 -23.47 20.50
N GLN A 607 38.19 -23.42 20.71
CA GLN A 607 37.43 -24.53 21.32
C GLN A 607 37.52 -25.81 20.48
N ASN A 608 37.40 -25.70 19.15
CA ASN A 608 37.55 -26.84 18.25
C ASN A 608 38.99 -27.38 18.26
N MET A 609 39.99 -26.50 18.27
CA MET A 609 41.40 -26.91 18.38
C MET A 609 41.69 -27.61 19.72
N LEU A 610 41.12 -27.15 20.83
CA LEU A 610 41.23 -27.84 22.12
C LEU A 610 40.59 -29.24 22.06
N ARG A 611 39.40 -29.37 21.47
CA ARG A 611 38.72 -30.67 21.28
C ARG A 611 39.46 -31.62 20.34
N ALA A 612 40.30 -31.09 19.45
CA ALA A 612 41.13 -31.90 18.56
C ALA A 612 42.33 -32.53 19.27
N VAL A 613 42.82 -31.93 20.37
CA VAL A 613 44.03 -32.38 21.08
C VAL A 613 43.79 -32.94 22.48
N TYR A 614 42.61 -32.69 23.06
CA TYR A 614 42.15 -33.28 24.32
C TYR A 614 41.02 -34.26 24.06
N ASP A 615 40.82 -35.25 24.94
CA ASP A 615 39.65 -36.14 24.86
C ASP A 615 38.38 -35.29 24.98
N PRO A 616 37.43 -35.35 24.03
CA PRO A 616 36.21 -34.57 24.07
C PRO A 616 35.39 -34.73 25.36
N ARG A 617 35.54 -35.86 26.07
CA ARG A 617 34.88 -36.12 27.36
C ARG A 617 35.51 -35.35 28.53
N GLU A 618 36.75 -34.90 28.38
CA GLU A 618 37.47 -34.10 29.38
C GLU A 618 37.35 -32.58 29.11
N VAL A 619 36.68 -32.17 28.02
CA VAL A 619 36.50 -30.77 27.63
C VAL A 619 35.08 -30.29 27.94
N PHE A 620 34.97 -29.37 28.90
CA PHE A 620 33.75 -28.63 29.15
C PHE A 620 33.67 -27.43 28.19
N SER A 621 32.61 -27.35 27.37
CA SER A 621 32.42 -26.22 26.44
C SER A 621 31.03 -25.61 26.57
N GLU A 622 30.95 -24.31 26.77
CA GLU A 622 29.67 -23.59 26.83
C GLU A 622 29.70 -22.21 26.18
N HIS A 623 28.52 -21.75 25.77
CA HIS A 623 28.31 -20.44 25.13
C HIS A 623 27.68 -19.42 26.08
N THR A 624 27.61 -19.73 27.38
CA THR A 624 27.11 -18.86 28.46
C THR A 624 27.83 -19.20 29.75
N ASP A 625 27.83 -18.31 30.73
CA ASP A 625 28.38 -18.59 32.05
C ASP A 625 27.40 -19.41 32.91
N SER A 626 27.52 -20.75 32.88
CA SER A 626 26.67 -21.65 33.67
C SER A 626 27.43 -22.49 34.71
N LEU A 627 28.73 -22.23 34.94
CA LEU A 627 29.54 -22.99 35.89
C LEU A 627 28.91 -23.04 37.30
N HIS A 628 28.30 -21.93 37.73
CA HIS A 628 27.59 -21.81 39.00
C HIS A 628 26.32 -22.69 39.12
N LEU A 629 25.81 -23.22 38.01
CA LEU A 629 24.65 -24.13 37.97
C LEU A 629 25.05 -25.60 38.03
N ARG A 630 26.35 -25.91 37.96
CA ARG A 630 26.88 -27.29 37.93
C ARG A 630 27.33 -27.73 39.31
N SER A 631 27.20 -29.03 39.58
CA SER A 631 27.71 -29.60 40.83
C SER A 631 29.24 -29.76 40.76
N PRO A 632 29.98 -29.65 41.89
CA PRO A 632 31.42 -29.90 41.90
C PRO A 632 31.81 -31.30 41.37
N ALA A 633 30.97 -32.31 41.59
CA ALA A 633 31.23 -33.68 41.11
C ALA A 633 31.07 -33.79 39.59
N GLU A 634 30.13 -33.06 39.00
CA GLU A 634 29.99 -32.96 37.54
C GLU A 634 31.18 -32.23 36.93
N LEU A 635 31.62 -31.11 37.51
CA LEU A 635 32.78 -30.37 37.01
C LEU A 635 34.08 -31.17 37.16
N ALA A 636 34.16 -32.07 38.14
CA ALA A 636 35.34 -32.88 38.43
C ALA A 636 35.72 -33.85 37.29
N GLN A 637 34.81 -34.16 36.35
CA GLN A 637 35.12 -35.01 35.20
C GLN A 637 35.92 -34.29 34.10
N TYR A 638 35.97 -32.95 34.13
CA TYR A 638 36.63 -32.15 33.11
C TYR A 638 38.01 -31.67 33.54
N ARG A 639 38.87 -31.49 32.55
CA ARG A 639 40.24 -30.97 32.66
C ARG A 639 40.44 -29.67 31.90
N VAL A 640 39.65 -29.45 30.85
CA VAL A 640 39.67 -28.23 30.04
C VAL A 640 38.29 -27.58 30.14
N PHE A 641 38.26 -26.30 30.45
CA PHE A 641 37.03 -25.52 30.52
C PHE A 641 37.13 -24.38 29.51
N ALA A 642 36.17 -24.28 28.59
CA ALA A 642 36.20 -23.27 27.56
C ALA A 642 34.81 -22.67 27.33
N GLY A 643 34.65 -21.37 27.50
CA GLY A 643 33.35 -20.74 27.31
C GLY A 643 33.31 -19.26 27.65
N HIS A 644 32.13 -18.67 27.52
CA HIS A 644 31.86 -17.27 27.86
C HIS A 644 31.80 -17.07 29.39
N PHE A 645 32.84 -17.51 30.09
CA PHE A 645 33.03 -17.32 31.53
C PHE A 645 33.69 -15.98 31.80
N ASN A 646 33.57 -15.50 33.03
CA ASN A 646 34.43 -14.44 33.55
C ASN A 646 35.35 -15.01 34.63
N TYR A 647 36.31 -14.19 35.07
CA TYR A 647 37.31 -14.63 36.05
C TYR A 647 36.72 -15.04 37.40
N ASP A 648 35.62 -14.44 37.86
CA ASP A 648 34.96 -14.86 39.12
C ASP A 648 34.40 -16.30 39.00
N SER A 649 34.00 -16.72 37.81
CA SER A 649 33.44 -18.06 37.55
C SER A 649 34.47 -19.19 37.67
N VAL A 650 35.77 -18.85 37.66
CA VAL A 650 36.86 -19.81 37.87
C VAL A 650 36.77 -20.45 39.26
N ASP A 651 36.24 -19.73 40.25
CA ASP A 651 36.12 -20.21 41.64
C ASP A 651 35.21 -21.45 41.78
N TYR A 652 34.32 -21.71 40.81
CA TYR A 652 33.48 -22.92 40.79
C TYR A 652 34.24 -24.19 40.38
N ILE A 653 35.43 -24.04 39.78
CA ILE A 653 36.26 -25.16 39.35
C ILE A 653 37.16 -25.57 40.53
N HIS A 654 36.73 -26.57 41.27
CA HIS A 654 37.41 -27.04 42.49
C HIS A 654 38.74 -27.78 42.17
N ARG A 655 39.78 -27.00 41.86
CA ARG A 655 41.12 -27.45 41.45
C ARG A 655 42.19 -26.59 42.12
N ARG A 656 43.25 -27.22 42.62
CA ARG A 656 44.40 -26.51 43.19
C ARG A 656 45.30 -25.89 42.11
N LYS A 657 45.46 -26.58 40.97
CA LYS A 657 46.32 -26.17 39.85
C LYS A 657 45.45 -25.72 38.69
N VAL A 658 45.26 -24.40 38.58
CA VAL A 658 44.47 -23.79 37.52
C VAL A 658 45.36 -22.95 36.63
N SER A 659 45.25 -23.15 35.32
CA SER A 659 45.95 -22.35 34.31
C SER A 659 44.93 -21.67 33.42
N VAL A 660 44.88 -20.34 33.47
CA VAL A 660 43.92 -19.52 32.73
C VAL A 660 44.60 -18.93 31.50
N PHE A 661 43.93 -18.95 30.36
CA PHE A 661 44.38 -18.22 29.18
C PHE A 661 43.20 -17.56 28.46
N THR A 662 43.50 -16.57 27.61
CA THR A 662 42.49 -15.86 26.83
C THR A 662 43.05 -15.37 25.49
N PHE A 663 42.15 -14.92 24.62
CA PHE A 663 42.49 -14.19 23.40
C PHE A 663 41.78 -12.84 23.44
N VAL A 664 42.51 -11.79 23.08
CA VAL A 664 41.99 -10.43 22.95
C VAL A 664 42.02 -9.99 21.49
N ARG A 665 41.28 -8.93 21.19
CA ARG A 665 41.17 -8.32 19.86
C ARG A 665 41.16 -6.81 20.01
N GLU A 666 41.53 -6.06 18.98
CA GLU A 666 41.36 -4.62 18.97
C GLU A 666 39.89 -4.28 19.30
N PRO A 667 39.64 -3.47 20.36
CA PRO A 667 38.30 -3.37 20.94
C PRO A 667 37.22 -2.87 19.98
N ARG A 668 37.55 -1.89 19.11
CA ARG A 668 36.59 -1.31 18.17
C ARG A 668 36.22 -2.33 17.08
N LYS A 669 37.20 -3.02 16.51
CA LYS A 669 37.01 -4.12 15.55
C LYS A 669 36.19 -5.26 16.17
N ARG A 670 36.35 -5.54 17.47
CA ARG A 670 35.53 -6.53 18.17
C ARG A 670 34.05 -6.13 18.17
N LEU A 671 33.72 -4.89 18.56
CA LEU A 671 32.34 -4.41 18.61
C LEU A 671 31.69 -4.33 17.22
N LEU A 672 32.42 -3.86 16.20
CA LEU A 672 31.94 -3.86 14.82
C LEU A 672 31.64 -5.28 14.32
N SER A 673 32.54 -6.22 14.62
CA SER A 673 32.36 -7.65 14.31
C SER A 673 31.15 -8.25 15.02
N LEU A 674 30.86 -7.82 16.26
CA LEU A 674 29.69 -8.26 17.01
C LEU A 674 28.39 -7.69 16.41
N TYR A 675 28.34 -6.39 16.12
CA TYR A 675 27.17 -5.73 15.51
C TYR A 675 26.80 -6.39 14.18
N HIS A 676 27.76 -6.55 13.26
CA HIS A 676 27.51 -7.19 11.98
C HIS A 676 27.12 -8.66 12.13
N PHE A 677 27.72 -9.38 13.08
CA PHE A 677 27.33 -10.75 13.37
C PHE A 677 25.87 -10.83 13.85
N TRP A 678 25.45 -9.99 14.80
CA TRP A 678 24.08 -9.96 15.30
C TRP A 678 23.06 -9.54 14.24
N ARG A 679 23.37 -8.52 13.44
CA ARG A 679 22.51 -8.05 12.35
C ARG A 679 22.31 -9.07 11.23
N ALA A 680 23.28 -9.97 11.04
CA ALA A 680 23.20 -11.01 10.02
C ALA A 680 22.26 -12.18 10.41
N HIS A 681 21.82 -12.28 11.67
CA HIS A 681 20.88 -13.32 12.08
C HIS A 681 19.47 -12.97 11.62
N GLU A 682 18.77 -13.95 11.06
CA GLU A 682 17.34 -13.83 10.74
C GLU A 682 16.49 -13.90 12.01
N PRO A 683 15.36 -13.17 12.10
CA PRO A 683 14.44 -13.23 13.24
C PRO A 683 13.92 -14.63 13.57
N GLY A 684 13.91 -15.55 12.59
CA GLY A 684 13.58 -16.96 12.79
C GLY A 684 14.70 -17.83 13.37
N HIS A 685 15.87 -17.28 13.70
CA HIS A 685 16.99 -18.06 14.23
C HIS A 685 16.66 -18.60 15.64
N PRO A 686 16.92 -19.88 15.97
CA PRO A 686 16.58 -20.46 17.28
C PRO A 686 17.22 -19.76 18.50
N SER A 687 18.33 -19.05 18.27
CA SER A 687 19.04 -18.27 19.30
C SER A 687 18.79 -16.75 19.19
N TYR A 688 17.77 -16.32 18.45
CA TYR A 688 17.45 -14.91 18.26
C TYR A 688 17.09 -14.27 19.60
N HIS A 689 17.78 -13.19 19.95
CA HIS A 689 17.65 -12.54 21.26
C HIS A 689 17.57 -11.00 21.12
N PRO A 690 17.20 -10.26 22.19
CA PRO A 690 16.97 -8.81 22.10
C PRO A 690 18.14 -8.00 21.51
N GLY A 691 19.39 -8.35 21.81
CA GLY A 691 20.58 -7.75 21.16
C GLY A 691 20.64 -7.94 19.64
N MET A 692 20.21 -9.11 19.12
CA MET A 692 20.10 -9.36 17.67
C MET A 692 18.95 -8.58 17.06
N ALA A 693 17.81 -8.49 17.75
CA ALA A 693 16.70 -7.63 17.34
C ALA A 693 17.13 -6.17 17.24
N ALA A 694 17.78 -5.64 18.28
CA ALA A 694 18.27 -4.27 18.28
C ALA A 694 19.28 -3.99 17.16
N ALA A 695 20.17 -4.93 16.84
CA ALA A 695 21.12 -4.78 15.72
C ALA A 695 20.45 -4.84 14.33
N ASN A 696 19.29 -5.51 14.23
CA ASN A 696 18.47 -5.57 13.03
C ASN A 696 17.64 -4.30 12.82
N ASP A 697 17.06 -3.77 13.91
CA ASP A 697 16.11 -2.65 13.88
C ASP A 697 16.80 -1.27 13.88
N MET A 698 18.06 -1.20 14.34
CA MET A 698 18.79 0.07 14.51
C MET A 698 19.98 0.18 13.58
N GLU A 699 20.19 1.40 13.07
CA GLU A 699 21.45 1.79 12.41
C GLU A 699 22.60 1.79 13.43
N MET A 700 23.84 1.55 12.96
CA MET A 700 25.02 1.34 13.81
C MET A 700 25.26 2.47 14.81
N ARG A 701 24.97 3.72 14.42
CA ARG A 701 25.06 4.90 15.28
C ARG A 701 24.14 4.76 16.50
N ASP A 702 22.86 4.50 16.28
CA ASP A 702 21.84 4.48 17.33
C ASP A 702 22.01 3.24 18.22
N PHE A 703 22.43 2.12 17.62
CA PHE A 703 22.74 0.90 18.34
C PHE A 703 23.83 1.13 19.41
N PHE A 704 24.98 1.69 19.03
CA PHE A 704 26.07 1.92 19.97
C PHE A 704 25.78 3.08 20.95
N ALA A 705 25.06 4.11 20.52
CA ALA A 705 24.62 5.19 21.41
C ALA A 705 23.66 4.68 22.50
N LYS A 706 22.76 3.74 22.18
CA LYS A 706 21.88 3.10 23.16
C LYS A 706 22.65 2.18 24.11
N ALA A 707 23.62 1.43 23.59
CA ALA A 707 24.44 0.51 24.37
C ALA A 707 25.28 1.23 25.45
N ASP A 708 25.75 2.43 25.15
CA ASP A 708 26.47 3.30 26.09
C ASP A 708 25.64 3.57 27.36
N ASN A 709 24.32 3.73 27.19
CA ASN A 709 23.39 3.99 28.29
C ASN A 709 22.95 2.74 29.05
N SER A 710 23.01 1.55 28.44
CA SER A 710 22.61 0.30 29.11
C SER A 710 23.74 -0.29 29.97
N GLY A 711 24.98 -0.13 29.51
CA GLY A 711 26.16 -0.83 30.01
C GLY A 711 25.93 -2.33 30.17
N GLU A 712 25.44 -2.92 29.09
CA GLU A 712 25.35 -4.37 28.94
C GLU A 712 26.77 -4.99 28.91
N PRO A 713 27.06 -6.06 29.66
CA PRO A 713 28.41 -6.64 29.76
C PRO A 713 28.99 -7.17 28.44
N THR A 714 28.16 -7.43 27.44
CA THR A 714 28.56 -7.89 26.10
C THR A 714 29.13 -6.76 25.24
N LEU A 715 28.73 -5.50 25.52
CA LEU A 715 29.02 -4.31 24.73
C LEU A 715 29.96 -3.33 25.44
N TRP A 716 29.78 -3.09 26.75
CA TRP A 716 30.63 -2.18 27.52
C TRP A 716 31.80 -2.94 28.16
N ASN A 717 33.04 -2.65 27.73
CA ASN A 717 34.28 -3.23 28.22
C ASN A 717 34.19 -4.75 28.48
N HIS A 718 33.75 -5.52 27.49
CA HIS A 718 33.49 -6.95 27.65
C HIS A 718 34.75 -7.76 27.92
N MET A 719 35.88 -7.43 27.27
CA MET A 719 37.13 -8.17 27.53
C MET A 719 37.57 -7.95 28.98
N THR A 720 37.35 -6.75 29.51
CA THR A 720 37.53 -6.42 30.92
C THR A 720 36.62 -7.26 31.82
N TRP A 721 35.32 -7.39 31.50
CA TRP A 721 34.39 -8.24 32.26
C TRP A 721 34.89 -9.69 32.33
N VAL A 722 35.32 -10.23 31.18
CA VAL A 722 35.85 -11.60 31.08
C VAL A 722 37.12 -11.78 31.93
N ILE A 723 38.10 -10.88 31.78
CA ILE A 723 39.44 -11.04 32.36
C ILE A 723 39.49 -10.67 33.85
N MET A 724 38.71 -9.66 34.26
CA MET A 724 38.74 -9.13 35.63
C MET A 724 37.64 -9.70 36.53
N GLY A 725 36.56 -10.24 35.95
CA GLY A 725 35.39 -10.72 36.69
C GLY A 725 34.29 -9.67 36.82
N ASP A 726 33.07 -10.13 37.09
CA ASP A 726 31.87 -9.30 37.24
C ASP A 726 31.98 -8.33 38.41
N ARG A 727 32.56 -8.77 39.55
CA ARG A 727 32.72 -7.93 40.75
C ARG A 727 33.57 -6.70 40.46
N GLN A 728 34.77 -6.91 39.90
CA GLN A 728 35.71 -5.83 39.62
C GLN A 728 35.19 -4.91 38.51
N TRP A 729 34.59 -5.49 37.47
CA TRP A 729 34.01 -4.74 36.36
C TRP A 729 32.89 -3.80 36.82
N ARG A 730 31.98 -4.26 37.70
CA ARG A 730 30.92 -3.41 38.28
C ARG A 730 31.49 -2.29 39.15
N ALA A 731 32.49 -2.59 39.97
CA ALA A 731 33.15 -1.60 40.81
C ALA A 731 33.77 -0.48 39.96
N TRP A 732 34.54 -0.84 38.93
CA TRP A 732 35.15 0.16 38.03
C TRP A 732 34.12 0.94 37.22
N ARG A 733 33.01 0.33 36.81
CA ARG A 733 31.91 1.06 36.17
C ARG A 733 31.35 2.14 37.10
N ALA A 734 31.14 1.82 38.37
CA ALA A 734 30.65 2.78 39.36
C ALA A 734 31.68 3.90 39.62
N GLU A 735 32.97 3.57 39.71
CA GLU A 735 34.04 4.55 39.90
C GLU A 735 34.20 5.50 38.70
N LEU A 736 34.13 4.98 37.47
CA LEU A 736 34.19 5.81 36.26
C LEU A 736 32.93 6.67 36.11
N ALA A 737 31.75 6.17 36.49
CA ALA A 737 30.53 6.97 36.52
C ALA A 737 30.57 8.10 37.58
N ALA A 738 31.32 7.91 38.67
CA ALA A 738 31.52 8.93 39.70
C ALA A 738 32.59 9.97 39.35
N ALA A 739 33.41 9.73 38.32
CA ALA A 739 34.43 10.67 37.86
C ALA A 739 33.77 11.92 37.23
N ARG A 740 34.14 13.11 37.71
CA ARG A 740 33.46 14.36 37.32
C ARG A 740 33.96 14.98 36.02
N ASN A 741 35.17 14.64 35.58
CA ASN A 741 35.78 15.16 34.37
C ASN A 741 36.81 14.20 33.75
N ALA A 742 37.32 14.56 32.57
CA ALA A 742 38.30 13.76 31.84
C ALA A 742 39.60 13.52 32.61
N ALA A 743 40.05 14.49 33.43
CA ALA A 743 41.26 14.36 34.23
C ALA A 743 41.09 13.34 35.38
N SER A 744 39.95 13.38 36.09
CA SER A 744 39.65 12.38 37.13
C SER A 744 39.45 10.98 36.53
N THR A 745 38.86 10.90 35.33
CA THR A 745 38.69 9.64 34.60
C THR A 745 40.05 9.05 34.22
N GLY A 746 40.93 9.87 33.63
CA GLY A 746 42.30 9.46 33.29
C GLY A 746 43.13 9.04 34.50
N ALA A 747 42.94 9.68 35.66
CA ALA A 747 43.60 9.28 36.90
C ALA A 747 43.15 7.89 37.38
N VAL A 748 41.84 7.58 37.36
CA VAL A 748 41.31 6.25 37.71
C VAL A 748 41.86 5.19 36.75
N LEU A 749 41.81 5.45 35.44
CA LEU A 749 42.32 4.54 34.41
C LEU A 749 43.81 4.21 34.62
N SER A 750 44.65 5.23 34.84
CA SER A 750 46.11 5.06 34.93
C SER A 750 46.60 4.53 36.28
N THR A 751 46.01 4.96 37.40
CA THR A 751 46.53 4.66 38.75
C THR A 751 45.89 3.43 39.40
N ARG A 752 44.65 3.09 39.02
CA ARG A 752 43.91 1.95 39.60
C ARG A 752 43.74 0.81 38.60
N ILE A 753 43.20 1.13 37.43
CA ILE A 753 42.76 0.11 36.47
C ILE A 753 43.94 -0.52 35.73
N CYS A 754 44.84 0.29 35.16
CA CYS A 754 45.98 -0.21 34.40
C CYS A 754 46.90 -1.15 35.21
N PRO A 755 47.31 -0.85 36.46
CA PRO A 755 48.12 -1.77 37.26
C PRO A 755 47.41 -3.09 37.56
N ALA A 756 46.11 -3.05 37.90
CA ALA A 756 45.33 -4.24 38.20
C ALA A 756 45.13 -5.14 36.96
N VAL A 757 44.93 -4.52 35.78
CA VAL A 757 44.88 -5.24 34.50
C VAL A 757 46.21 -5.93 34.21
N ARG A 758 47.33 -5.22 34.35
CA ARG A 758 48.67 -5.76 34.14
C ARG A 758 48.95 -6.95 35.06
N GLU A 759 48.62 -6.81 36.35
CA GLU A 759 48.78 -7.89 37.33
C GLU A 759 47.94 -9.12 36.96
N ARG A 760 46.65 -8.93 36.63
CA ARG A 760 45.75 -10.02 36.25
C ARG A 760 46.23 -10.76 35.01
N LEU A 761 46.58 -10.02 33.95
CA LEU A 761 47.06 -10.61 32.69
C LEU A 761 48.42 -11.29 32.87
N GLY A 762 49.31 -10.73 33.71
CA GLY A 762 50.59 -11.35 34.05
C GLY A 762 50.46 -12.69 34.77
N GLY A 763 49.32 -12.94 35.44
CA GLY A 763 48.99 -14.23 36.06
C GLY A 763 48.41 -15.27 35.10
N PHE A 764 48.10 -14.91 33.85
CA PHE A 764 47.56 -15.86 32.88
C PHE A 764 48.69 -16.72 32.28
N LEU A 765 48.38 -17.99 32.03
CA LEU A 765 49.27 -18.91 31.31
C LEU A 765 49.64 -18.37 29.93
N PHE A 766 48.69 -17.75 29.24
CA PHE A 766 48.88 -17.17 27.91
C PHE A 766 47.81 -16.12 27.58
N VAL A 767 48.20 -15.11 26.80
CA VAL A 767 47.30 -14.11 26.23
C VAL A 767 47.59 -13.99 24.74
N GLY A 768 46.64 -14.44 23.91
CA GLY A 768 46.75 -14.41 22.45
C GLY A 768 46.13 -13.16 21.83
N ILE A 769 46.58 -12.82 20.62
CA ILE A 769 46.07 -11.69 19.83
C ILE A 769 45.30 -12.23 18.62
N GLN A 770 44.03 -11.87 18.50
CA GLN A 770 43.19 -12.35 17.39
C GLN A 770 43.70 -11.90 16.02
N GLU A 771 44.28 -10.70 15.92
CA GLU A 771 44.88 -10.22 14.67
C GLU A 771 46.07 -11.07 14.21
N ASP A 772 46.73 -11.79 15.11
CA ASP A 772 47.84 -12.70 14.84
C ASP A 772 47.49 -14.13 15.28
N PHE A 773 46.26 -14.56 14.91
CA PHE A 773 45.64 -15.77 15.47
C PHE A 773 46.46 -17.05 15.23
N GLN A 774 46.98 -17.24 14.01
CA GLN A 774 47.69 -18.47 13.66
C GLN A 774 48.96 -18.65 14.50
N ARG A 775 49.74 -17.58 14.66
CA ARG A 775 50.94 -17.57 15.51
C ARG A 775 50.57 -17.66 16.99
N SER A 776 49.55 -16.93 17.43
CA SER A 776 49.03 -17.01 18.80
C SER A 776 48.60 -18.42 19.18
N ALA A 777 47.88 -19.12 18.29
CA ALA A 777 47.49 -20.51 18.50
C ALA A 777 48.72 -21.44 18.52
N GLY A 778 49.69 -21.23 17.63
CA GLY A 778 50.97 -21.96 17.63
C GLY A 778 51.68 -21.89 18.99
N VAL A 779 51.84 -20.69 19.54
CA VAL A 779 52.46 -20.45 20.84
C VAL A 779 51.65 -21.07 21.98
N LEU A 780 50.31 -20.92 21.98
CA LEU A 780 49.45 -21.54 22.99
C LEU A 780 49.65 -23.05 23.05
N PHE A 781 49.59 -23.75 21.92
CA PHE A 781 49.72 -25.21 21.92
C PHE A 781 51.14 -25.67 22.27
N GLN A 782 52.17 -24.85 21.96
CA GLN A 782 53.53 -25.08 22.46
C GLN A 782 53.61 -24.95 24.00
N ILE A 783 52.98 -23.94 24.59
CA ILE A 783 52.89 -23.75 26.05
C ILE A 783 52.10 -24.90 26.71
N LEU A 784 51.02 -25.35 26.08
CA LEU A 784 50.22 -26.50 26.54
C LEU A 784 50.92 -27.86 26.33
N ASN A 785 52.08 -27.87 25.67
CA ASN A 785 52.82 -29.07 25.28
C ASN A 785 51.95 -30.07 24.49
N ARG A 786 51.25 -29.55 23.47
CA ARG A 786 50.37 -30.29 22.56
C ARG A 786 50.72 -29.97 21.11
N PRO A 787 50.45 -30.89 20.16
CA PRO A 787 50.60 -30.56 18.74
C PRO A 787 49.63 -29.44 18.37
N THR A 788 50.07 -28.49 17.55
CA THR A 788 49.19 -27.42 17.03
C THR A 788 48.29 -28.01 15.94
N PRO A 789 46.95 -28.02 16.11
CA PRO A 789 46.03 -28.45 15.06
C PRO A 789 46.01 -27.49 13.88
N ASP A 790 45.51 -27.95 12.73
CA ASP A 790 45.22 -27.07 11.61
C ASP A 790 44.13 -26.06 12.00
N VAL A 791 44.35 -24.80 11.63
CA VAL A 791 43.40 -23.72 11.89
C VAL A 791 42.18 -23.89 10.98
N GLN A 792 41.02 -24.17 11.57
CA GLN A 792 39.75 -24.21 10.86
C GLN A 792 39.12 -22.81 10.82
N HIS A 793 38.77 -22.35 9.62
CA HIS A 793 38.19 -21.02 9.36
C HIS A 793 36.65 -21.03 9.26
N ASP A 794 36.04 -22.21 9.42
CA ASP A 794 34.67 -22.60 9.11
C ASP A 794 33.55 -21.74 9.76
N HIS A 795 33.89 -20.76 10.60
CA HIS A 795 32.96 -19.93 11.40
C HIS A 795 33.18 -18.43 11.18
N SER A 796 33.82 -18.05 10.07
CA SER A 796 33.81 -16.66 9.61
C SER A 796 32.38 -16.22 9.25
N LEU A 797 32.06 -14.94 9.44
CA LEU A 797 30.73 -14.42 9.08
C LEU A 797 30.43 -14.63 7.58
N GLU A 798 31.45 -14.49 6.74
CA GLU A 798 31.39 -14.71 5.29
C GLU A 798 31.02 -16.16 4.94
N GLU A 799 31.55 -17.14 5.67
CA GLU A 799 31.26 -18.55 5.46
C GLU A 799 29.91 -18.97 6.07
N LEU A 800 29.54 -18.43 7.22
CA LEU A 800 28.22 -18.65 7.83
C LEU A 800 27.08 -18.10 6.95
N ILE A 801 27.25 -16.90 6.37
CA ILE A 801 26.31 -16.32 5.40
C ILE A 801 26.19 -17.19 4.14
N ARG A 802 27.30 -17.80 3.68
CA ARG A 802 27.31 -18.66 2.48
C ARG A 802 26.66 -20.03 2.71
N VAL A 803 26.85 -20.62 3.88
CA VAL A 803 26.54 -22.04 4.13
C VAL A 803 25.22 -22.22 4.90
N GLN A 804 24.84 -21.30 5.80
CA GLN A 804 23.70 -21.49 6.68
C GLN A 804 22.47 -20.67 6.26
N ARG A 805 21.33 -21.36 6.11
CA ARG A 805 20.05 -20.76 5.69
C ARG A 805 19.42 -19.82 6.72
N SER A 806 19.91 -19.83 7.96
CA SER A 806 19.43 -19.05 9.10
C SER A 806 20.14 -17.70 9.26
N PHE A 807 21.04 -17.36 8.34
CA PHE A 807 21.68 -16.06 8.20
C PHE A 807 21.22 -15.36 6.92
N LYS A 808 21.18 -14.02 6.94
CA LYS A 808 20.85 -13.19 5.78
C LYS A 808 21.85 -13.44 4.65
N LYS A 809 21.35 -13.75 3.44
CA LYS A 809 22.19 -14.00 2.25
C LYS A 809 22.91 -12.77 1.74
N GLU A 810 22.31 -11.59 1.93
CA GLU A 810 22.91 -10.30 1.60
C GLU A 810 22.74 -9.33 2.78
N MET A 811 23.84 -8.75 3.25
CA MET A 811 23.84 -7.71 4.28
C MET A 811 24.96 -6.70 3.98
N PRO A 812 24.63 -5.47 3.50
CA PRO A 812 25.65 -4.47 3.24
C PRO A 812 26.31 -4.02 4.55
N MET A 813 27.65 -3.97 4.56
CA MET A 813 28.40 -3.42 5.68
C MET A 813 28.18 -1.91 5.74
N GLN A 814 27.73 -1.41 6.88
CA GLN A 814 27.58 0.03 7.11
C GLN A 814 28.95 0.70 7.27
N ARG A 815 29.05 1.94 6.79
CA ARG A 815 30.25 2.76 6.94
C ARG A 815 30.37 3.25 8.38
N VAL A 816 31.59 3.23 8.92
CA VAL A 816 31.91 3.78 10.24
C VAL A 816 32.05 5.30 10.11
N THR A 817 31.15 6.05 10.75
CA THR A 817 31.20 7.52 10.78
C THR A 817 31.97 8.04 12.00
N PRO A 818 32.34 9.33 12.06
CA PRO A 818 32.97 9.92 13.24
C PRO A 818 32.12 9.78 14.52
N GLU A 819 30.80 9.88 14.39
CA GLU A 819 29.86 9.73 15.52
C GLU A 819 29.84 8.29 16.05
N VAL A 820 29.89 7.30 15.15
CA VAL A 820 30.04 5.88 15.52
C VAL A 820 31.36 5.68 16.24
N THR A 821 32.45 6.25 15.74
CA THR A 821 33.79 6.15 16.36
C THR A 821 33.76 6.69 17.79
N ALA A 822 33.18 7.87 18.00
CA ALA A 822 33.05 8.46 19.33
C ALA A 822 32.18 7.62 20.29
N ALA A 823 31.14 6.95 19.78
CA ALA A 823 30.34 6.02 20.60
C ALA A 823 31.12 4.75 20.96
N LEU A 824 31.88 4.20 20.02
CA LEU A 824 32.76 3.05 20.28
C LEU A 824 33.83 3.37 21.33
N ASP A 825 34.46 4.55 21.25
CA ASP A 825 35.50 4.99 22.19
C ASP A 825 35.01 4.99 23.64
N ARG A 826 33.76 5.34 23.89
CA ARG A 826 33.16 5.33 25.25
C ARG A 826 32.91 3.91 25.76
N LEU A 827 32.59 2.97 24.87
CA LEU A 827 32.32 1.58 25.22
C LEU A 827 33.58 0.75 25.53
N VAL A 828 34.76 1.18 25.06
CA VAL A 828 35.99 0.37 25.07
C VAL A 828 37.15 0.94 25.89
N GLN A 829 36.92 1.97 26.70
CA GLN A 829 37.98 2.70 27.42
C GLN A 829 38.93 1.81 28.25
N ILE A 830 38.42 0.75 28.87
CA ILE A 830 39.23 -0.20 29.66
C ILE A 830 39.72 -1.35 28.78
N ASP A 831 38.92 -1.78 27.81
CA ASP A 831 39.33 -2.79 26.83
C ASP A 831 40.55 -2.33 26.01
N ASP A 832 40.71 -1.02 25.77
CA ASP A 832 41.92 -0.44 25.16
C ASP A 832 43.17 -0.68 26.04
N ILE A 833 43.04 -0.58 27.37
CA ILE A 833 44.13 -0.88 28.32
C ILE A 833 44.44 -2.37 28.31
N ILE A 834 43.40 -3.22 28.38
CA ILE A 834 43.53 -4.69 28.27
C ILE A 834 44.30 -5.06 27.00
N TYR A 835 43.91 -4.49 25.86
CA TYR A 835 44.53 -4.80 24.58
C TYR A 835 45.99 -4.31 24.50
N GLY A 836 46.29 -3.11 25.03
CA GLY A 836 47.65 -2.58 25.10
C GLY A 836 48.58 -3.43 25.96
N GLU A 837 48.17 -3.78 27.17
CA GLU A 837 48.94 -4.62 28.08
C GLU A 837 49.07 -6.06 27.55
N ALA A 838 48.01 -6.61 26.94
CA ALA A 838 48.05 -7.91 26.29
C ALA A 838 49.05 -7.97 25.12
N LYS A 839 49.15 -6.92 24.30
CA LYS A 839 50.17 -6.83 23.24
C LYS A 839 51.58 -6.87 23.79
N ALA A 840 51.85 -6.10 24.84
CA ALA A 840 53.16 -6.08 25.47
C ALA A 840 53.55 -7.46 26.02
N LEU A 841 52.60 -8.16 26.66
CA LEU A 841 52.81 -9.54 27.12
C LEU A 841 53.01 -10.53 25.96
N TYR A 842 52.21 -10.39 24.89
CA TYR A 842 52.29 -11.24 23.71
C TYR A 842 53.66 -11.17 23.03
N GLU A 843 54.25 -9.97 22.90
CA GLU A 843 55.62 -9.82 22.39
C GLU A 843 56.66 -10.57 23.25
N GLY A 844 56.46 -10.62 24.57
CA GLY A 844 57.26 -11.44 25.48
C GLY A 844 57.13 -12.94 25.18
N PHE A 845 55.89 -13.42 25.00
CA PHE A 845 55.64 -14.81 24.63
C PHE A 845 56.27 -15.18 23.28
N LEU A 846 56.21 -14.30 22.27
CA LEU A 846 56.84 -14.54 20.97
C LEU A 846 58.37 -14.69 21.07
N LYS A 847 59.03 -13.91 21.94
CA LYS A 847 60.47 -14.03 22.19
C LYS A 847 60.81 -15.35 22.92
N GLN A 848 59.96 -15.79 23.84
CA GLN A 848 60.17 -17.00 24.61
C GLN A 848 59.85 -18.28 23.82
N TYR A 849 58.90 -18.21 22.88
CA TYR A 849 58.41 -19.33 22.08
C TYR A 849 58.47 -19.00 20.58
N PRO A 850 59.68 -19.00 19.97
CA PRO A 850 59.84 -18.71 18.56
C PRO A 850 59.23 -19.80 17.68
N GLU A 851 58.75 -19.42 16.49
CA GLU A 851 58.21 -20.36 15.50
C GLU A 851 59.25 -21.42 15.14
N ARG A 852 58.93 -22.70 15.38
CA ARG A 852 59.72 -23.79 14.83
C ARG A 852 59.53 -23.78 13.32
N ALA A 853 60.61 -23.53 12.57
CA ALA A 853 60.59 -23.68 11.12
C ALA A 853 60.00 -25.05 10.77
N ARG A 854 58.92 -25.07 9.97
CA ARG A 854 58.38 -26.30 9.39
C ARG A 854 59.50 -26.92 8.55
N THR A 855 60.24 -27.86 9.12
CA THR A 855 61.12 -28.73 8.35
C THR A 855 60.21 -29.60 7.50
N GLY A 856 60.09 -29.24 6.23
CA GLY A 856 59.58 -30.14 5.19
C GLY A 856 60.51 -31.35 5.15
N GLY A 857 60.10 -32.43 5.80
CA GLY A 857 60.86 -33.66 5.91
C GLY A 857 59.91 -34.85 5.76
N ASN A 858 59.90 -35.41 4.56
CA ASN A 858 59.28 -36.68 4.20
C ASN A 858 59.43 -37.73 5.32
N LEU A 859 58.32 -38.13 5.95
CA LEU A 859 58.23 -39.38 6.73
C LEU A 859 57.30 -40.36 5.99
N SER A 860 57.70 -40.70 4.77
CA SER A 860 57.38 -42.00 4.18
C SER A 860 58.57 -42.91 4.38
N ARG A 861 58.52 -43.75 5.42
CA ARG A 861 59.10 -45.11 5.52
C ARG A 861 59.30 -45.49 6.98
N MET A 862 58.44 -46.36 7.50
CA MET A 862 58.88 -47.61 8.13
C MET A 862 57.78 -48.68 7.99
N PRO A 863 58.15 -49.97 7.91
CA PRO A 863 57.37 -50.98 7.22
C PRO A 863 56.40 -51.74 8.13
N ALA A 864 55.42 -52.37 7.49
CA ALA A 864 54.48 -53.30 8.08
C ALA A 864 55.17 -54.46 8.81
N THR A 865 54.69 -54.83 9.99
CA THR A 865 54.95 -56.14 10.59
C THR A 865 53.64 -56.79 11.02
N ASN A 866 53.22 -57.77 10.23
CA ASN A 866 52.21 -58.75 10.59
C ASN A 866 52.89 -59.91 11.34
N GLY A 867 52.28 -60.35 12.46
CA GLY A 867 52.11 -61.78 12.75
C GLY A 867 53.24 -62.60 13.38
N ARG A 868 52.95 -63.06 14.60
CA ARG A 868 53.18 -64.42 15.20
C ARG A 868 54.45 -64.73 16.00
N LYS A 869 54.18 -65.01 17.29
CA LYS A 869 54.61 -66.15 18.14
C LYS A 869 56.13 -66.35 18.37
N ARG A 870 56.58 -66.25 19.63
CA ARG A 870 56.78 -67.42 20.54
C ARG A 870 57.36 -67.02 21.91
N ARG A 871 56.65 -67.49 22.95
CA ARG A 871 57.10 -68.08 24.23
C ARG A 871 58.59 -68.03 24.63
N THR A 872 58.82 -67.40 25.78
CA THR A 872 59.57 -67.88 26.98
C THR A 872 60.86 -68.69 26.78
N ARG A 873 61.98 -68.13 27.28
CA ARG A 873 62.93 -68.79 28.20
C ARG A 873 63.92 -67.77 28.80
N ARG A 874 63.93 -67.65 30.13
CA ARG A 874 65.06 -67.20 30.97
C ARG A 874 65.94 -68.44 31.29
N PRO A 875 67.08 -68.33 31.99
CA PRO A 875 68.28 -67.49 31.78
C PRO A 875 69.58 -68.35 31.86
N ALA A 876 70.78 -67.78 31.67
CA ALA A 876 72.00 -68.12 32.42
C ALA A 876 73.20 -67.24 32.03
N MET A 877 74.05 -66.99 33.03
CA MET A 877 75.27 -66.18 33.06
C MET A 877 76.37 -66.61 32.06
N ALA A 878 77.26 -65.67 31.72
CA ALA A 878 78.71 -65.75 32.05
C ALA A 878 79.45 -64.45 31.68
N ARG A 879 80.29 -63.98 32.61
CA ARG A 879 81.66 -63.38 32.49
C ARG A 879 81.91 -62.37 31.36
N GLU A 880 82.48 -61.19 31.57
CA GLU A 880 83.55 -60.72 32.49
C GLU A 880 83.23 -59.36 33.10
#